data_AF-A0A4P9VKG2-F1
#
_entry.id   AF-A0A4P9VKG2-F1
#
_cell.length_a   1.000
_cell.length_b   1.000
_cell.length_c   1.000
_cell.angle_alpha   90.00
_cell.angle_beta   90.00
_cell.angle_gamma   90.00
#
_symmetry.space_group_name_H-M   'P 1'
#
loop_
_entity.id
_entity.type
_entity.pdbx_description
1 polymer ?
#
loop_
_entity_poly.entity_id
_entity_poly.type
_entity_poly.pdbx_seq_one_letter_code
_entity_poly.pdbx_strand_id
1 'polypeptide(L)'
;MRDIKISRLPNHTLLSVVIASTVGLIPLTTYSSDITQVDATHFAPSDVGPDDAVIIVDDWEPPTDPKPDQVKHPFPQQHNFKTLIKPSQHNQDVLNQQIKSYFEQWQKSYLKASNGNTPGGGYYVAMKGTGGNGNEITTSEAHGYGMLILVLMADAKNTTQDKFDGMYNMYDKHRSKGNSHLMSWVIDKSESPDKDSNSATDGDLDIAYALLLADKQWGSKGKVNYLKEAKRIIQQGILKSNLNAQSKRLMLGDWDTNQWSTRSSDWMIGHLRAFYQATKDESWNQAIDTIFNVSTEIQQTYSKSTGLMPDFIVGESAKPAPPDFLEGETDDDFSWNACRFPLRIAIDATHHNHEASRKLLKPIVNWITNTTDSNPSSIMAGYTLDGTPLVGYSSMAFTAPMIAAAAAMGDTQYQSFIDKGWDLMRKSKDSYYSDTINLLAMLFISGNWWTPAEAKHQQPVFKEDFESSSANPLNLELSDAITIKDNCEENHGKCLRISYQPNEQGSPRITSRYKLPAAKAYTLNYDVYFEPGFEFVKGGKLPGLGPIQHITGCKAGHPEGWSARLMWARDGQLRSYYYPQQRQQRCGESKMADSFQFTSGKWYSVSLYVNVGENDNNQQGKIEVYINGKKLIENNSITLRDSLTSNSEINQLLFSTFFGGNDKSWAPSKTVYSRFDNFSVYKGKYIPSAK
;
A
#
# COMPACT_ATOMS: atom_id res chain seq x y z
N MET A 1 -32.90 -26.15 62.37
CA MET A 1 -31.82 -25.91 63.35
C MET A 1 -30.57 -26.68 62.92
N ARG A 2 -29.64 -25.98 62.27
CA ARG A 2 -28.20 -26.28 62.28
C ARG A 2 -27.51 -24.93 62.40
N ASP A 3 -26.75 -24.74 63.47
CA ASP A 3 -25.99 -23.52 63.73
C ASP A 3 -24.90 -23.35 62.68
N ILE A 4 -25.01 -22.33 61.82
CA ILE A 4 -23.92 -21.92 60.93
C ILE A 4 -23.03 -20.96 61.74
N LYS A 5 -21.94 -21.50 62.30
CA LYS A 5 -20.85 -20.68 62.87
C LYS A 5 -20.05 -20.07 61.72
N ILE A 6 -20.22 -18.77 61.48
CA ILE A 6 -19.32 -18.00 60.60
C ILE A 6 -18.14 -17.53 61.45
N SER A 7 -16.96 -18.08 61.19
CA SER A 7 -15.71 -17.59 61.80
C SER A 7 -15.21 -16.36 61.03
N ARG A 8 -14.91 -15.25 61.74
CA ARG A 8 -14.38 -14.02 61.16
C ARG A 8 -12.98 -14.26 60.58
N LEU A 9 -12.81 -14.06 59.28
CA LEU A 9 -11.49 -13.90 58.66
C LEU A 9 -11.10 -12.41 58.65
N PRO A 10 -9.87 -12.06 59.05
CA PRO A 10 -9.39 -10.69 59.01
C PRO A 10 -8.86 -10.42 57.61
N ASN A 11 -9.71 -9.87 56.74
CA ASN A 11 -9.40 -8.89 55.70
C ASN A 11 -10.69 -8.64 54.91
N HIS A 12 -10.89 -7.39 54.50
CA HIS A 12 -12.11 -6.90 53.88
C HIS A 12 -12.45 -7.65 52.57
N THR A 13 -13.33 -8.65 52.65
CA THR A 13 -13.97 -9.26 51.48
C THR A 13 -15.48 -9.07 51.60
N LEU A 14 -16.09 -8.42 50.61
CA LEU A 14 -17.55 -8.23 50.53
C LEU A 14 -18.21 -9.59 50.27
N LEU A 15 -19.22 -9.95 51.08
CA LEU A 15 -20.03 -11.14 50.89
C LEU A 15 -21.24 -10.78 49.99
N SER A 16 -21.36 -11.39 48.82
CA SER A 16 -22.56 -11.30 47.97
C SER A 16 -23.31 -12.63 48.03
N VAL A 17 -24.58 -12.59 48.42
CA VAL A 17 -25.47 -13.77 48.44
C VAL A 17 -26.37 -13.72 47.20
N VAL A 18 -26.30 -14.75 46.35
CA VAL A 18 -27.20 -14.91 45.19
C VAL A 18 -28.16 -16.06 45.48
N ILE A 19 -29.46 -15.80 45.44
CA ILE A 19 -30.50 -16.82 45.53
C ILE A 19 -30.98 -17.12 44.10
N ALA A 20 -30.77 -18.35 43.63
CA ALA A 20 -31.31 -18.82 42.36
C ALA A 20 -32.68 -19.46 42.61
N SER A 21 -33.75 -18.89 42.08
CA SER A 21 -35.05 -19.59 41.96
C SER A 21 -35.33 -19.91 40.49
N THR A 22 -36.22 -20.87 40.25
CA THR A 22 -36.57 -21.42 38.92
C THR A 22 -37.26 -20.44 37.96
N VAL A 23 -37.31 -19.14 38.28
CA VAL A 23 -37.92 -18.09 37.47
C VAL A 23 -36.97 -16.90 37.30
N GLY A 24 -35.80 -17.13 36.69
CA GLY A 24 -34.91 -16.08 36.15
C GLY A 24 -34.05 -15.31 37.16
N LEU A 25 -32.92 -14.80 36.67
CA LEU A 25 -31.96 -13.97 37.43
C LEU A 25 -32.51 -12.54 37.59
N ILE A 26 -32.69 -12.08 38.82
CA ILE A 26 -32.99 -10.67 39.13
C ILE A 26 -31.68 -9.99 39.56
N PRO A 27 -31.14 -9.03 38.79
CA PRO A 27 -30.01 -8.23 39.24
C PRO A 27 -30.50 -7.15 40.22
N LEU A 28 -30.03 -7.18 41.46
CA LEU A 28 -30.17 -6.05 42.39
C LEU A 28 -29.24 -4.93 41.92
N THR A 29 -29.81 -3.81 41.47
CA THR A 29 -29.09 -2.58 41.13
C THR A 29 -29.34 -1.53 42.21
N THR A 30 -28.41 -1.39 43.14
CA THR A 30 -28.17 -0.14 43.88
C THR A 30 -26.74 -0.13 44.43
N TYR A 31 -25.91 0.77 43.91
CA TYR A 31 -24.66 1.15 44.57
C TYR A 31 -24.94 2.28 45.57
N SER A 32 -24.64 2.04 46.84
CA SER A 32 -24.35 3.09 47.84
C SER A 32 -23.10 2.64 48.58
N SER A 33 -22.11 3.53 48.67
CA SER A 33 -20.76 3.23 49.18
C SER A 33 -20.64 3.10 50.69
N ASP A 34 -21.74 3.10 51.45
CA ASP A 34 -21.69 3.09 52.92
C ASP A 34 -22.78 2.19 53.54
N ILE A 35 -22.49 0.89 53.67
CA ILE A 35 -23.25 -0.01 54.56
C ILE A 35 -22.25 -0.91 55.31
N THR A 36 -22.02 -0.62 56.59
CA THR A 36 -21.12 -1.39 57.48
C THR A 36 -21.82 -2.44 58.36
N GLN A 37 -23.14 -2.65 58.20
CA GLN A 37 -23.88 -3.71 58.90
C GLN A 37 -25.07 -4.19 58.04
N VAL A 38 -25.12 -5.50 57.77
CA VAL A 38 -26.34 -6.17 57.27
C VAL A 38 -27.02 -6.81 58.47
N ASP A 39 -28.16 -6.27 58.88
CA ASP A 39 -29.02 -6.83 59.94
C ASP A 39 -29.97 -7.87 59.33
N ALA A 40 -30.02 -9.07 59.91
CA ALA A 40 -30.68 -10.25 59.36
C ALA A 40 -32.18 -10.29 59.72
N THR A 41 -32.92 -9.22 59.45
CA THR A 41 -34.35 -9.12 59.82
C THR A 41 -35.33 -9.04 58.65
N HIS A 42 -34.90 -9.26 57.40
CA HIS A 42 -35.76 -9.14 56.22
C HIS A 42 -35.85 -10.40 55.34
N PHE A 43 -36.01 -11.58 55.93
CA PHE A 43 -36.45 -12.76 55.18
C PHE A 43 -37.64 -13.43 55.88
N ALA A 44 -38.83 -13.29 55.28
CA ALA A 44 -40.00 -14.05 55.69
C ALA A 44 -39.86 -15.51 55.18
N PRO A 45 -40.26 -16.54 55.94
CA PRO A 45 -39.95 -17.94 55.63
C PRO A 45 -40.80 -18.58 54.51
N SER A 46 -41.34 -17.82 53.56
CA SER A 46 -42.27 -18.34 52.53
C SER A 46 -41.65 -18.66 51.17
N ASP A 47 -40.41 -18.24 50.91
CA ASP A 47 -39.89 -18.18 49.53
C ASP A 47 -38.72 -19.14 49.25
N VAL A 48 -38.49 -20.15 50.10
CA VAL A 48 -37.38 -21.12 49.93
C VAL A 48 -37.91 -22.54 50.05
N GLY A 49 -37.86 -23.30 48.95
CA GLY A 49 -38.25 -24.70 48.87
C GLY A 49 -37.18 -25.63 49.46
N PRO A 50 -37.52 -26.89 49.80
CA PRO A 50 -36.62 -27.84 50.45
C PRO A 50 -35.39 -28.26 49.60
N ASP A 51 -35.32 -27.84 48.34
CA ASP A 51 -34.23 -28.16 47.40
C ASP A 51 -33.36 -26.95 47.01
N ASP A 52 -33.56 -25.78 47.63
CA ASP A 52 -32.78 -24.58 47.29
C ASP A 52 -31.38 -24.63 47.93
N ALA A 53 -30.35 -24.74 47.10
CA ALA A 53 -28.96 -24.73 47.53
C ALA A 53 -28.44 -23.28 47.70
N VAL A 54 -28.02 -22.93 48.91
CA VAL A 54 -27.23 -21.71 49.16
C VAL A 54 -25.79 -21.98 48.71
N ILE A 55 -25.38 -21.38 47.59
CA ILE A 55 -24.00 -21.45 47.11
C ILE A 55 -23.24 -20.27 47.72
N ILE A 56 -22.32 -20.57 48.65
CA ILE A 56 -21.32 -19.61 49.12
C ILE A 56 -20.13 -19.73 48.17
N VAL A 57 -19.85 -18.66 47.42
CA VAL A 57 -18.69 -18.57 46.51
C VAL A 57 -17.58 -17.87 47.28
N ASP A 58 -16.62 -18.64 47.80
CA ASP A 58 -15.51 -18.08 48.60
C ASP A 58 -14.46 -17.32 47.77
N ASP A 59 -14.50 -17.44 46.43
CA ASP A 59 -13.60 -16.75 45.52
C ASP A 59 -14.38 -16.10 44.37
N TRP A 60 -15.07 -14.98 44.67
CA TRP A 60 -15.44 -14.03 43.63
C TRP A 60 -14.31 -13.01 43.49
N GLU A 61 -13.40 -13.25 42.56
CA GLU A 61 -12.62 -12.16 41.99
C GLU A 61 -13.62 -11.29 41.21
N PRO A 62 -13.75 -9.98 41.52
CA PRO A 62 -14.51 -9.09 40.66
C PRO A 62 -13.96 -9.27 39.24
N PRO A 63 -14.79 -9.23 38.17
CA PRO A 63 -14.25 -9.22 36.83
C PRO A 63 -13.21 -8.11 36.80
N THR A 64 -11.93 -8.49 36.71
CA THR A 64 -10.87 -7.53 36.47
C THR A 64 -11.31 -6.82 35.22
N ASP A 65 -11.42 -5.49 35.26
CA ASP A 65 -11.50 -4.68 34.05
C ASP A 65 -10.57 -5.35 33.03
N PRO A 66 -11.06 -5.69 31.83
CA PRO A 66 -10.22 -6.35 30.84
C PRO A 66 -8.94 -5.53 30.78
N LYS A 67 -7.79 -6.18 31.08
CA LYS A 67 -6.48 -5.52 31.00
C LYS A 67 -6.51 -4.69 29.73
N PRO A 68 -6.26 -3.36 29.78
CA PRO A 68 -6.37 -2.53 28.60
C PRO A 68 -5.60 -3.21 27.48
N ASP A 69 -6.27 -3.44 26.35
CA ASP A 69 -5.68 -4.15 25.23
C ASP A 69 -4.28 -3.59 25.00
N GLN A 70 -3.26 -4.45 25.10
CA GLN A 70 -1.88 -4.01 25.09
C GLN A 70 -1.62 -3.23 23.80
N VAL A 71 -1.23 -1.96 23.93
CA VAL A 71 -0.83 -1.10 22.81
C VAL A 71 0.36 -1.75 22.09
N LYS A 72 0.17 -2.16 20.83
CA LYS A 72 1.16 -2.98 20.10
C LYS A 72 2.21 -2.17 19.35
N HIS A 73 1.88 -0.94 18.95
CA HIS A 73 2.80 -0.03 18.28
C HIS A 73 2.86 1.32 19.02
N PRO A 74 3.33 1.35 20.28
CA PRO A 74 3.30 2.58 21.07
C PRO A 74 4.23 3.65 20.49
N PHE A 75 3.78 4.90 20.45
CA PHE A 75 4.64 6.04 20.14
C PHE A 75 5.73 6.19 21.22
N PRO A 76 7.00 6.46 20.85
CA PRO A 76 7.50 6.60 19.48
C PRO A 76 7.90 5.25 18.84
N GLN A 77 7.47 5.01 17.60
CA GLN A 77 7.84 3.82 16.81
C GLN A 77 9.18 3.97 16.10
N GLN A 78 9.53 5.20 15.71
CA GLN A 78 10.86 5.63 15.25
C GLN A 78 11.53 4.70 14.21
N HIS A 79 10.75 4.20 13.26
CA HIS A 79 11.23 3.30 12.22
C HIS A 79 12.36 3.94 11.41
N ASN A 80 13.36 3.12 11.06
CA ASN A 80 14.45 3.49 10.18
C ASN A 80 14.20 2.87 8.80
N PHE A 81 13.55 3.61 7.92
CA PHE A 81 13.34 3.20 6.55
C PHE A 81 14.58 3.51 5.72
N LYS A 82 15.06 2.54 4.91
CA LYS A 82 16.22 2.72 4.03
C LYS A 82 16.04 3.90 3.05
N THR A 83 14.79 4.23 2.74
CA THR A 83 14.36 5.22 1.76
C THR A 83 13.99 6.57 2.35
N LEU A 84 14.20 6.76 3.66
CA LEU A 84 13.89 8.00 4.36
C LEU A 84 15.16 8.52 5.05
N ILE A 85 15.53 9.76 4.74
CA ILE A 85 16.50 10.49 5.56
C ILE A 85 15.77 11.37 6.57
N LYS A 86 16.21 11.30 7.82
CA LYS A 86 15.63 12.05 8.94
C LYS A 86 16.40 13.38 9.15
N PRO A 87 15.83 14.36 9.86
CA PRO A 87 16.58 15.52 10.30
C PRO A 87 17.81 15.09 11.09
N SER A 88 18.99 15.61 10.72
CA SER A 88 20.28 15.18 11.25
C SER A 88 20.80 16.06 12.40
N GLN A 89 20.23 17.26 12.53
CA GLN A 89 20.56 18.25 13.55
C GLN A 89 20.12 17.89 14.99
N HIS A 90 19.31 16.86 15.15
CA HIS A 90 18.77 16.39 16.42
C HIS A 90 18.85 14.86 16.50
N ASN A 91 19.03 14.33 17.70
CA ASN A 91 18.85 12.88 17.90
C ASN A 91 17.35 12.51 17.90
N GLN A 92 17.05 11.23 17.75
CA GLN A 92 15.67 10.74 17.63
C GLN A 92 14.79 11.08 18.84
N ASP A 93 15.33 11.06 20.06
CA ASP A 93 14.59 11.39 21.28
C ASP A 93 14.10 12.84 21.28
N VAL A 94 14.94 13.77 20.81
CA VAL A 94 14.56 15.18 20.64
C VAL A 94 13.48 15.34 19.58
N LEU A 95 13.56 14.62 18.44
CA LEU A 95 12.51 14.64 17.43
C LEU A 95 11.17 14.14 18.03
N ASN A 96 11.20 13.04 18.76
CA ASN A 96 10.02 12.45 19.40
C ASN A 96 9.40 13.40 20.44
N GLN A 97 10.23 14.09 21.25
CA GLN A 97 9.77 15.07 22.22
C GLN A 97 9.11 16.28 21.54
N GLN A 98 9.70 16.79 20.46
CA GLN A 98 9.15 17.91 19.69
C GLN A 98 7.79 17.56 19.09
N ILE A 99 7.64 16.34 18.52
CA ILE A 99 6.36 15.83 18.01
C ILE A 99 5.33 15.74 19.14
N LYS A 100 5.70 15.17 20.29
CA LYS A 100 4.79 15.05 21.43
C LYS A 100 4.28 16.42 21.89
N SER A 101 5.17 17.40 22.03
CA SER A 101 4.79 18.77 22.38
C SER A 101 3.91 19.43 21.31
N TYR A 102 4.15 19.15 20.02
CA TYR A 102 3.30 19.64 18.94
C TYR A 102 1.91 19.00 18.98
N PHE A 103 1.83 17.69 19.16
CA PHE A 103 0.58 16.94 19.28
C PHE A 103 -0.26 17.39 20.48
N GLU A 104 0.34 17.60 21.65
CA GLU A 104 -0.36 18.10 22.83
C GLU A 104 -1.01 19.47 22.58
N GLN A 105 -0.33 20.34 21.83
CA GLN A 105 -0.86 21.64 21.43
C GLN A 105 -1.94 21.52 20.36
N TRP A 106 -1.71 20.71 19.32
CA TRP A 106 -2.69 20.42 18.28
C TRP A 106 -3.99 19.89 18.89
N GLN A 107 -3.89 18.93 19.81
CA GLN A 107 -5.03 18.35 20.50
C GLN A 107 -5.79 19.40 21.32
N LYS A 108 -5.08 20.27 22.04
CA LYS A 108 -5.71 21.38 22.79
C LYS A 108 -6.46 22.35 21.88
N SER A 109 -5.86 22.68 20.73
CA SER A 109 -6.42 23.63 19.77
C SER A 109 -7.64 23.05 19.05
N TYR A 110 -7.53 21.84 18.50
CA TYR A 110 -8.45 21.35 17.49
C TYR A 110 -9.31 20.17 17.92
N LEU A 111 -8.83 19.25 18.77
CA LEU A 111 -9.67 18.12 19.18
C LEU A 111 -10.76 18.59 20.17
N LYS A 112 -12.02 18.41 19.82
CA LYS A 112 -13.18 18.78 20.65
C LYS A 112 -14.08 17.58 20.88
N ALA A 113 -14.75 17.58 22.03
CA ALA A 113 -15.85 16.66 22.29
C ALA A 113 -17.12 17.16 21.59
N SER A 114 -18.00 16.23 21.23
CA SER A 114 -19.38 16.52 20.82
C SER A 114 -20.08 17.42 21.85
N ASN A 115 -20.99 18.28 21.38
CA ASN A 115 -21.80 19.15 22.22
C ASN A 115 -22.92 18.41 22.98
N GLY A 116 -23.02 17.08 22.83
CA GLY A 116 -24.02 16.22 23.46
C GLY A 116 -25.19 15.83 22.55
N ASN A 117 -25.28 16.42 21.35
CA ASN A 117 -26.34 16.09 20.40
C ASN A 117 -26.03 14.82 19.59
N THR A 118 -24.76 14.49 19.34
CA THR A 118 -24.38 13.17 18.80
C THR A 118 -24.74 12.07 19.81
N PRO A 119 -25.62 11.11 19.47
CA PRO A 119 -25.99 10.03 20.39
C PRO A 119 -24.78 9.20 20.83
N GLY A 120 -24.57 9.09 22.14
CA GLY A 120 -23.39 8.44 22.72
C GLY A 120 -22.14 9.33 22.81
N GLY A 121 -22.27 10.61 22.49
CA GLY A 121 -21.16 11.58 22.48
C GLY A 121 -20.21 11.36 21.31
N GLY A 122 -18.99 11.88 21.40
CA GLY A 122 -17.99 11.70 20.37
C GLY A 122 -16.88 12.73 20.47
N TYR A 123 -15.92 12.62 19.55
CA TYR A 123 -14.88 13.62 19.35
C TYR A 123 -14.82 13.98 17.86
N TYR A 124 -14.36 15.18 17.56
CA TYR A 124 -14.09 15.65 16.20
C TYR A 124 -12.92 16.62 16.19
N VAL A 125 -12.36 16.88 15.00
CA VAL A 125 -11.35 17.92 14.81
C VAL A 125 -12.07 19.21 14.42
N ALA A 126 -12.09 20.17 15.34
CA ALA A 126 -12.66 21.47 15.10
C ALA A 126 -11.85 22.23 14.07
N MET A 127 -12.54 22.64 13.01
CA MET A 127 -12.01 23.51 11.98
C MET A 127 -12.91 24.72 11.80
N LYS A 128 -12.36 25.80 11.23
CA LYS A 128 -13.15 26.94 10.77
C LYS A 128 -13.27 26.83 9.26
N GLY A 129 -14.51 26.76 8.79
CA GLY A 129 -14.91 26.44 7.43
C GLY A 129 -14.02 26.96 6.29
N THR A 130 -13.58 26.05 5.44
CA THR A 130 -13.22 26.31 4.05
C THR A 130 -14.12 25.44 3.18
N GLY A 131 -14.93 26.04 2.31
CA GLY A 131 -15.80 25.33 1.36
C GLY A 131 -17.23 25.00 1.83
N GLY A 132 -17.56 25.17 3.11
CA GLY A 132 -18.94 25.03 3.62
C GLY A 132 -19.68 26.37 3.75
N ASN A 133 -20.84 26.35 4.42
CA ASN A 133 -21.66 27.56 4.63
C ASN A 133 -21.24 28.37 5.88
N GLY A 134 -20.11 28.00 6.51
CA GLY A 134 -19.56 28.64 7.70
C GLY A 134 -20.18 28.18 9.03
N ASN A 135 -21.08 27.18 9.02
CA ASN A 135 -21.66 26.59 10.23
C ASN A 135 -21.10 25.19 10.57
N GLU A 136 -20.26 24.65 9.70
CA GLU A 136 -19.53 23.41 9.91
C GLU A 136 -18.58 23.51 11.11
N ILE A 137 -18.57 22.46 11.92
CA ILE A 137 -17.63 22.29 13.04
C ILE A 137 -16.49 21.35 12.68
N THR A 138 -16.70 20.45 11.72
CA THR A 138 -15.70 19.52 11.18
C THR A 138 -16.08 19.12 9.77
N THR A 139 -15.09 18.62 9.02
CA THR A 139 -15.29 17.84 7.79
C THR A 139 -14.84 16.39 7.99
N SER A 140 -15.21 15.49 7.08
CA SER A 140 -14.68 14.12 7.06
C SER A 140 -13.16 14.10 6.85
N GLU A 141 -12.60 15.06 6.11
CA GLU A 141 -11.14 15.28 5.97
C GLU A 141 -10.48 15.53 7.34
N ALA A 142 -10.93 16.57 8.05
CA ALA A 142 -10.42 16.92 9.38
C ALA A 142 -10.54 15.73 10.34
N HIS A 143 -11.65 15.00 10.22
CA HIS A 143 -11.94 13.83 11.03
C HIS A 143 -10.99 12.67 10.75
N GLY A 144 -10.75 12.36 9.47
CA GLY A 144 -9.78 11.36 9.04
C GLY A 144 -8.37 11.68 9.57
N TYR A 145 -7.93 12.93 9.47
CA TYR A 145 -6.64 13.36 10.04
C TYR A 145 -6.56 13.15 11.54
N GLY A 146 -7.61 13.53 12.28
CA GLY A 146 -7.62 13.34 13.72
C GLY A 146 -7.54 11.86 14.11
N MET A 147 -8.26 10.99 13.40
CA MET A 147 -8.17 9.54 13.63
C MET A 147 -6.76 9.01 13.37
N LEU A 148 -6.11 9.41 12.26
CA LEU A 148 -4.72 9.03 11.96
C LEU A 148 -3.75 9.50 13.05
N ILE A 149 -3.84 10.76 13.47
CA ILE A 149 -2.95 11.31 14.50
C ILE A 149 -3.14 10.58 15.82
N LEU A 150 -4.38 10.35 16.25
CA LEU A 150 -4.67 9.69 17.53
C LEU A 150 -4.14 8.26 17.60
N VAL A 151 -4.29 7.47 16.52
CA VAL A 151 -3.79 6.10 16.50
C VAL A 151 -2.25 6.04 16.41
N LEU A 152 -1.62 6.94 15.66
CA LEU A 152 -0.16 7.01 15.56
C LEU A 152 0.51 7.51 16.86
N MET A 153 -0.16 8.42 17.58
CA MET A 153 0.30 8.99 18.86
C MET A 153 -0.07 8.15 20.09
N ALA A 154 -0.74 7.01 19.91
CA ALA A 154 -1.07 6.11 21.01
C ALA A 154 0.21 5.65 21.72
N ASP A 155 0.38 6.02 22.99
CA ASP A 155 1.53 5.65 23.81
C ASP A 155 1.27 4.36 24.60
N ALA A 156 2.28 3.87 25.34
CA ALA A 156 2.14 2.65 26.15
C ALA A 156 1.03 2.71 27.22
N LYS A 157 0.52 3.90 27.54
CA LYS A 157 -0.57 4.13 28.49
C LYS A 157 -1.94 4.21 27.81
N ASN A 158 -1.98 4.04 26.49
CA ASN A 158 -3.21 4.02 25.70
C ASN A 158 -4.03 5.31 25.79
N THR A 159 -3.35 6.46 25.86
CA THR A 159 -3.99 7.76 26.19
C THR A 159 -4.92 8.33 25.10
N THR A 160 -4.97 7.70 23.92
CA THR A 160 -5.73 8.19 22.76
C THR A 160 -6.89 7.30 22.31
N GLN A 161 -7.00 6.04 22.77
CA GLN A 161 -8.01 5.12 22.25
C GLN A 161 -9.45 5.58 22.50
N ASP A 162 -9.78 6.06 23.71
CA ASP A 162 -11.14 6.54 23.99
C ASP A 162 -11.55 7.71 23.10
N LYS A 163 -10.60 8.59 22.75
CA LYS A 163 -10.84 9.69 21.81
C LYS A 163 -11.02 9.17 20.39
N PHE A 164 -10.22 8.19 19.98
CA PHE A 164 -10.35 7.53 18.69
C PHE A 164 -11.71 6.82 18.56
N ASP A 165 -12.14 6.09 19.58
CA ASP A 165 -13.45 5.42 19.62
C ASP A 165 -14.60 6.44 19.60
N GLY A 166 -14.45 7.58 20.28
CA GLY A 166 -15.42 8.67 20.18
C GLY A 166 -15.43 9.36 18.81
N MET A 167 -14.29 9.46 18.12
CA MET A 167 -14.27 9.88 16.71
C MET A 167 -14.96 8.85 15.81
N TYR A 168 -14.75 7.55 16.05
CA TYR A 168 -15.50 6.50 15.36
C TYR A 168 -17.00 6.63 15.62
N ASN A 169 -17.45 6.92 16.85
CA ASN A 169 -18.88 7.13 17.12
C ASN A 169 -19.43 8.35 16.38
N MET A 170 -18.67 9.45 16.31
CA MET A 170 -19.05 10.62 15.52
C MET A 170 -19.28 10.26 14.05
N TYR A 171 -18.35 9.52 13.45
CA TYR A 171 -18.51 8.95 12.11
C TYR A 171 -19.72 8.00 12.03
N ASP A 172 -19.96 7.20 13.06
CA ASP A 172 -21.07 6.24 13.07
C ASP A 172 -22.43 6.90 13.05
N LYS A 173 -22.56 8.06 13.71
CA LYS A 173 -23.80 8.84 13.78
C LYS A 173 -23.95 9.86 12.66
N HIS A 174 -22.87 10.20 11.95
CA HIS A 174 -22.88 11.16 10.86
C HIS A 174 -22.47 10.52 9.53
N ARG A 175 -23.47 9.95 8.84
CA ARG A 175 -23.28 9.10 7.66
C ARG A 175 -23.55 9.87 6.39
N SER A 176 -22.84 9.52 5.32
CA SER A 176 -23.14 10.12 4.02
C SER A 176 -24.57 9.78 3.57
N LYS A 177 -25.24 10.76 2.97
CA LYS A 177 -26.54 10.57 2.28
C LYS A 177 -26.44 9.75 1.00
N GLY A 178 -25.28 9.71 0.34
CA GLY A 178 -25.06 8.92 -0.87
C GLY A 178 -24.85 7.44 -0.57
N ASN A 179 -23.92 7.13 0.33
CA ASN A 179 -23.65 5.79 0.82
C ASN A 179 -23.42 5.79 2.33
N SER A 180 -24.32 5.16 3.08
CA SER A 180 -24.28 5.16 4.55
C SER A 180 -23.10 4.40 5.18
N HIS A 181 -22.27 3.74 4.37
CA HIS A 181 -20.97 3.20 4.80
C HIS A 181 -19.87 4.26 4.89
N LEU A 182 -20.11 5.46 4.36
CA LEU A 182 -19.17 6.58 4.32
C LEU A 182 -19.57 7.66 5.34
N MET A 183 -18.66 8.59 5.59
CA MET A 183 -18.91 9.72 6.46
C MET A 183 -19.56 10.87 5.70
N SER A 184 -20.44 11.60 6.37
CA SER A 184 -20.84 12.90 5.85
C SER A 184 -19.64 13.84 5.76
N TRP A 185 -19.46 14.52 4.61
CA TRP A 185 -18.31 15.40 4.42
C TRP A 185 -18.34 16.62 5.35
N VAL A 186 -19.52 17.03 5.83
CA VAL A 186 -19.71 18.14 6.78
C VAL A 186 -20.59 17.70 7.94
N ILE A 187 -20.17 18.08 9.15
CA ILE A 187 -21.03 18.08 10.34
C ILE A 187 -21.14 19.51 10.81
N ASP A 188 -22.38 19.99 10.99
CA ASP A 188 -22.65 21.34 11.47
C ASP A 188 -22.72 21.40 13.01
N LYS A 189 -22.74 22.62 13.56
CA LYS A 189 -22.82 22.85 15.00
C LYS A 189 -24.02 22.23 15.72
N SER A 190 -25.06 21.82 14.99
CA SER A 190 -26.21 21.14 15.61
C SER A 190 -25.93 19.67 15.88
N GLU A 191 -24.93 19.09 15.20
CA GLU A 191 -24.63 17.64 15.22
C GLU A 191 -25.88 16.80 14.94
N SER A 192 -26.79 17.32 14.11
CA SER A 192 -28.00 16.60 13.69
C SER A 192 -27.73 15.81 12.41
N PRO A 193 -27.95 14.48 12.40
CA PRO A 193 -27.82 13.66 11.19
C PRO A 193 -28.73 14.09 10.04
N ASP A 194 -29.83 14.82 10.31
CA ASP A 194 -30.73 15.33 9.26
C ASP A 194 -30.01 16.32 8.32
N LYS A 195 -28.96 16.98 8.83
CA LYS A 195 -28.15 17.96 8.10
C LYS A 195 -26.90 17.36 7.47
N ASP A 196 -26.67 16.06 7.64
CA ASP A 196 -25.58 15.37 6.96
C ASP A 196 -25.72 15.56 5.44
N SER A 197 -24.59 15.63 4.76
CA SER A 197 -24.44 15.70 3.31
C SER A 197 -23.82 14.40 2.74
N ASN A 198 -23.44 14.43 1.47
CA ASN A 198 -22.70 13.38 0.77
C ASN A 198 -21.28 13.19 1.31
N SER A 199 -20.51 12.25 0.75
CA SER A 199 -19.15 11.96 1.20
C SER A 199 -18.08 12.77 0.45
N ALA A 200 -16.88 12.84 1.03
CA ALA A 200 -15.66 13.27 0.37
C ALA A 200 -14.62 12.15 0.47
N THR A 201 -14.07 11.75 -0.68
CA THR A 201 -13.29 10.51 -0.81
C THR A 201 -12.07 10.48 0.10
N ASP A 202 -11.32 11.57 0.20
CA ASP A 202 -10.13 11.69 1.03
C ASP A 202 -10.40 11.45 2.52
N GLY A 203 -11.47 12.04 3.06
CA GLY A 203 -11.89 11.80 4.44
C GLY A 203 -12.20 10.32 4.69
N ASP A 204 -12.93 9.69 3.77
CA ASP A 204 -13.27 8.26 3.86
C ASP A 204 -12.03 7.36 3.75
N LEU A 205 -11.06 7.69 2.88
CA LEU A 205 -9.78 6.99 2.75
C LEU A 205 -9.00 7.02 4.07
N ASP A 206 -8.85 8.19 4.68
CA ASP A 206 -8.10 8.35 5.93
C ASP A 206 -8.81 7.67 7.12
N ILE A 207 -10.15 7.75 7.21
CA ILE A 207 -10.93 7.04 8.25
C ILE A 207 -10.75 5.52 8.14
N ALA A 208 -10.90 4.97 6.94
CA ALA A 208 -10.73 3.54 6.70
C ALA A 208 -9.31 3.06 7.03
N TYR A 209 -8.29 3.83 6.64
CA TYR A 209 -6.91 3.52 6.95
C TYR A 209 -6.59 3.62 8.44
N ALA A 210 -7.12 4.64 9.12
CA ALA A 210 -6.98 4.81 10.56
C ALA A 210 -7.59 3.63 11.33
N LEU A 211 -8.71 3.06 10.86
CA LEU A 211 -9.29 1.84 11.45
C LEU A 211 -8.42 0.60 11.22
N LEU A 212 -7.72 0.48 10.08
CA LEU A 212 -6.73 -0.58 9.89
C LEU A 212 -5.53 -0.42 10.83
N LEU A 213 -5.07 0.82 11.06
CA LEU A 213 -4.07 1.11 12.09
C LEU A 213 -4.60 0.73 13.48
N ALA A 214 -5.85 1.08 13.81
CA ALA A 214 -6.44 0.77 15.12
C ALA A 214 -6.52 -0.74 15.40
N ASP A 215 -6.85 -1.57 14.39
CA ASP A 215 -6.76 -3.03 14.52
C ASP A 215 -5.35 -3.50 14.89
N LYS A 216 -4.32 -2.91 14.28
CA LYS A 216 -2.93 -3.25 14.61
C LYS A 216 -2.50 -2.69 15.96
N GLN A 217 -2.98 -1.50 16.33
CA GLN A 217 -2.62 -0.80 17.56
C GLN A 217 -3.21 -1.48 18.79
N TRP A 218 -4.52 -1.74 18.75
CA TRP A 218 -5.33 -2.15 19.90
C TRP A 218 -6.02 -3.51 19.71
N GLY A 219 -6.11 -4.01 18.47
CA GLY A 219 -6.88 -5.21 18.17
C GLY A 219 -8.38 -4.94 18.07
N SER A 220 -9.12 -5.90 17.50
CA SER A 220 -10.54 -5.75 17.17
C SER A 220 -11.49 -6.54 18.08
N LYS A 221 -11.10 -6.75 19.35
CA LYS A 221 -11.91 -7.46 20.36
C LYS A 221 -12.59 -6.54 21.38
N GLY A 222 -12.25 -5.24 21.38
CA GLY A 222 -12.82 -4.23 22.26
C GLY A 222 -14.19 -3.72 21.81
N LYS A 223 -14.57 -2.51 22.27
CA LYS A 223 -15.86 -1.85 21.99
C LYS A 223 -16.13 -1.71 20.49
N VAL A 224 -15.09 -1.39 19.72
CA VAL A 224 -15.14 -1.26 18.27
C VAL A 224 -14.36 -2.40 17.63
N ASN A 225 -15.00 -3.12 16.71
CA ASN A 225 -14.30 -4.11 15.88
C ASN A 225 -13.64 -3.39 14.69
N TYR A 226 -12.47 -2.79 14.91
CA TYR A 226 -11.83 -1.91 13.93
C TYR A 226 -11.62 -2.56 12.57
N LEU A 227 -11.17 -3.83 12.52
CA LEU A 227 -10.94 -4.54 11.26
C LEU A 227 -12.23 -4.78 10.47
N LYS A 228 -13.31 -5.16 11.16
CA LYS A 228 -14.62 -5.35 10.53
C LYS A 228 -15.12 -4.03 9.96
N GLU A 229 -15.01 -2.95 10.74
CA GLU A 229 -15.49 -1.63 10.33
C GLU A 229 -14.64 -1.04 9.20
N ALA A 230 -13.31 -1.17 9.25
CA ALA A 230 -12.42 -0.81 8.15
C ALA A 230 -12.83 -1.53 6.86
N LYS A 231 -12.96 -2.86 6.89
CA LYS A 231 -13.37 -3.65 5.72
C LYS A 231 -14.74 -3.24 5.20
N ARG A 232 -15.68 -2.92 6.09
CA ARG A 232 -17.01 -2.42 5.71
C ARG A 232 -16.89 -1.11 4.92
N ILE A 233 -16.15 -0.12 5.42
CA ILE A 233 -15.93 1.15 4.70
C ILE A 233 -15.26 0.91 3.36
N ILE A 234 -14.16 0.15 3.36
CA ILE A 234 -13.36 -0.13 2.16
C ILE A 234 -14.21 -0.79 1.08
N GLN A 235 -14.94 -1.87 1.42
CA GLN A 235 -15.62 -2.71 0.44
C GLN A 235 -17.04 -2.24 0.10
N GLN A 236 -17.76 -1.67 1.07
CA GLN A 236 -19.17 -1.28 0.87
C GLN A 236 -19.34 0.22 0.66
N GLY A 237 -18.38 1.04 1.10
CA GLY A 237 -18.33 2.47 0.85
C GLY A 237 -17.43 2.78 -0.35
N ILE A 238 -16.13 2.90 -0.09
CA ILE A 238 -15.13 3.49 -1.00
C ILE A 238 -15.10 2.74 -2.33
N LEU A 239 -14.98 1.40 -2.30
CA LEU A 239 -14.93 0.59 -3.52
C LEU A 239 -16.20 0.73 -4.38
N LYS A 240 -17.36 0.92 -3.76
CA LYS A 240 -18.65 0.98 -4.47
C LYS A 240 -19.01 2.37 -4.96
N SER A 241 -18.58 3.41 -4.25
CA SER A 241 -19.06 4.78 -4.44
C SER A 241 -17.96 5.80 -4.76
N ASN A 242 -16.71 5.52 -4.38
CA ASN A 242 -15.59 6.46 -4.55
C ASN A 242 -14.48 5.93 -5.48
N LEU A 243 -14.63 4.71 -6.01
CA LEU A 243 -13.78 4.18 -7.07
C LEU A 243 -14.62 3.89 -8.30
N ASN A 244 -14.30 4.53 -9.43
CA ASN A 244 -15.02 4.26 -10.66
C ASN A 244 -14.76 2.83 -11.16
N ALA A 245 -15.81 2.10 -11.53
CA ALA A 245 -15.69 0.72 -11.97
C ALA A 245 -14.98 0.54 -13.31
N GLN A 246 -15.02 1.54 -14.21
CA GLN A 246 -14.44 1.50 -15.55
C GLN A 246 -13.07 2.17 -15.60
N SER A 247 -12.99 3.45 -15.25
CA SER A 247 -11.74 4.22 -15.32
C SER A 247 -10.75 3.87 -14.22
N LYS A 248 -11.23 3.24 -13.12
CA LYS A 248 -10.46 2.98 -11.90
C LYS A 248 -9.88 4.24 -11.27
N ARG A 249 -10.43 5.42 -11.59
CA ARG A 249 -10.09 6.68 -10.92
C ARG A 249 -10.84 6.77 -9.59
N LEU A 250 -10.19 7.37 -8.59
CA LEU A 250 -10.85 7.80 -7.37
C LEU A 250 -11.74 8.99 -7.70
N MET A 251 -13.03 8.88 -7.36
CA MET A 251 -14.05 9.92 -7.55
C MET A 251 -13.89 11.00 -6.48
N LEU A 252 -14.52 12.17 -6.66
CA LEU A 252 -14.43 13.28 -5.68
C LEU A 252 -15.19 13.01 -4.37
N GLY A 253 -16.25 12.22 -4.47
CA GLY A 253 -17.13 11.81 -3.39
C GLY A 253 -18.20 10.87 -3.92
N ASP A 254 -19.06 10.35 -3.05
CA ASP A 254 -20.14 9.43 -3.46
C ASP A 254 -21.28 10.07 -4.28
N TRP A 255 -21.21 11.39 -4.47
CA TRP A 255 -22.11 12.19 -5.30
C TRP A 255 -21.59 12.35 -6.73
N ASP A 256 -20.30 12.13 -6.97
CA ASP A 256 -19.67 12.35 -8.26
C ASP A 256 -20.02 11.20 -9.22
N THR A 257 -20.49 11.58 -10.41
CA THR A 257 -20.91 10.64 -11.46
C THR A 257 -20.00 10.68 -12.68
N ASN A 258 -19.05 11.62 -12.74
CA ASN A 258 -18.13 11.74 -13.84
C ASN A 258 -16.90 10.85 -13.61
N GLN A 259 -16.83 9.74 -14.35
CA GLN A 259 -15.74 8.75 -14.23
C GLN A 259 -14.32 9.29 -14.46
N TRP A 260 -14.18 10.50 -14.99
CA TRP A 260 -12.89 11.12 -15.29
C TRP A 260 -12.45 12.18 -14.29
N SER A 261 -13.38 12.69 -13.48
CA SER A 261 -13.08 13.65 -12.42
C SER A 261 -12.33 12.98 -11.29
N THR A 262 -11.25 13.61 -10.82
CA THR A 262 -10.49 13.14 -9.66
C THR A 262 -9.71 14.30 -9.05
N ARG A 263 -9.38 14.19 -7.76
CA ARG A 263 -8.60 15.18 -7.02
C ARG A 263 -7.23 14.58 -6.70
N SER A 264 -6.15 15.29 -7.04
CA SER A 264 -4.79 14.72 -6.96
C SER A 264 -4.37 14.41 -5.52
N SER A 265 -4.87 15.14 -4.53
CA SER A 265 -4.61 14.89 -3.11
C SER A 265 -5.19 13.59 -2.55
N ASP A 266 -6.15 12.99 -3.26
CA ASP A 266 -6.83 11.75 -2.84
C ASP A 266 -6.01 10.51 -3.22
N TRP A 267 -4.93 10.68 -3.97
CA TRP A 267 -4.09 9.60 -4.47
C TRP A 267 -3.16 9.04 -3.39
N MET A 268 -3.77 8.56 -2.30
CA MET A 268 -3.13 8.00 -1.13
C MET A 268 -2.68 6.56 -1.40
N ILE A 269 -1.71 6.37 -2.30
CA ILE A 269 -1.27 5.04 -2.79
C ILE A 269 -0.96 4.08 -1.63
N GLY A 270 -0.29 4.56 -0.58
CA GLY A 270 0.00 3.75 0.61
C GLY A 270 -1.26 3.23 1.33
N HIS A 271 -2.37 3.98 1.30
CA HIS A 271 -3.67 3.55 1.83
C HIS A 271 -4.31 2.50 0.93
N LEU A 272 -4.30 2.72 -0.39
CA LEU A 272 -4.85 1.76 -1.35
C LEU A 272 -4.12 0.41 -1.28
N ARG A 273 -2.80 0.41 -1.06
CA ARG A 273 -2.05 -0.84 -0.80
C ARG A 273 -2.50 -1.52 0.49
N ALA A 274 -2.78 -0.77 1.55
CA ALA A 274 -3.32 -1.34 2.77
C ALA A 274 -4.74 -1.91 2.57
N PHE A 275 -5.55 -1.27 1.74
CA PHE A 275 -6.87 -1.78 1.38
C PHE A 275 -6.77 -3.08 0.60
N TYR A 276 -5.89 -3.16 -0.40
CA TYR A 276 -5.56 -4.41 -1.06
C TYR A 276 -5.13 -5.48 -0.07
N GLN A 277 -4.24 -5.16 0.88
CA GLN A 277 -3.80 -6.14 1.86
C GLN A 277 -4.92 -6.63 2.77
N ALA A 278 -5.86 -5.76 3.15
CA ALA A 278 -6.99 -6.09 4.01
C ALA A 278 -8.07 -6.90 3.28
N THR A 279 -8.35 -6.61 2.00
CA THR A 279 -9.50 -7.18 1.26
C THR A 279 -9.13 -8.20 0.19
N LYS A 280 -7.89 -8.16 -0.30
CA LYS A 280 -7.40 -8.89 -1.50
C LYS A 280 -8.16 -8.56 -2.78
N ASP A 281 -8.80 -7.38 -2.84
CA ASP A 281 -9.50 -6.91 -4.03
C ASP A 281 -8.53 -6.21 -4.99
N GLU A 282 -8.34 -6.77 -6.18
CA GLU A 282 -7.40 -6.25 -7.20
C GLU A 282 -7.80 -4.87 -7.76
N SER A 283 -9.03 -4.39 -7.53
CA SER A 283 -9.45 -3.05 -7.93
C SER A 283 -8.57 -1.96 -7.33
N TRP A 284 -8.00 -2.20 -6.14
CA TRP A 284 -7.06 -1.28 -5.50
C TRP A 284 -5.73 -1.19 -6.25
N ASN A 285 -5.20 -2.31 -6.75
CA ASN A 285 -3.98 -2.29 -7.56
C ASN A 285 -4.24 -1.61 -8.91
N GLN A 286 -5.41 -1.84 -9.50
CA GLN A 286 -5.82 -1.16 -10.73
C GLN A 286 -5.94 0.36 -10.53
N ALA A 287 -6.48 0.80 -9.39
CA ALA A 287 -6.56 2.22 -9.05
C ALA A 287 -5.16 2.83 -8.88
N ILE A 288 -4.22 2.11 -8.26
CA ILE A 288 -2.82 2.53 -8.14
C ILE A 288 -2.16 2.67 -9.53
N ASP A 289 -2.36 1.71 -10.42
CA ASP A 289 -1.86 1.78 -11.79
C ASP A 289 -2.43 3.00 -12.53
N THR A 290 -3.73 3.26 -12.40
CA THR A 290 -4.38 4.46 -12.94
C THR A 290 -3.76 5.74 -12.38
N ILE A 291 -3.52 5.82 -11.07
CA ILE A 291 -2.86 6.99 -10.44
C ILE A 291 -1.49 7.24 -11.07
N PHE A 292 -0.65 6.23 -11.24
CA PHE A 292 0.67 6.41 -11.86
C PHE A 292 0.58 6.86 -13.31
N ASN A 293 -0.33 6.28 -14.09
CA ASN A 293 -0.53 6.64 -15.49
C ASN A 293 -0.99 8.09 -15.63
N VAL A 294 -2.01 8.50 -14.87
CA VAL A 294 -2.57 9.85 -14.88
C VAL A 294 -1.55 10.87 -14.35
N SER A 295 -0.83 10.56 -13.27
CA SER A 295 0.25 11.41 -12.75
C SER A 295 1.31 11.67 -13.82
N THR A 296 1.73 10.62 -14.51
CA THR A 296 2.76 10.68 -15.54
C THR A 296 2.30 11.52 -16.73
N GLU A 297 1.05 11.34 -17.18
CA GLU A 297 0.47 12.12 -18.28
C GLU A 297 0.41 13.62 -17.93
N ILE A 298 -0.04 13.95 -16.71
CA ILE A 298 -0.08 15.34 -16.24
C ILE A 298 1.31 15.95 -16.18
N GLN A 299 2.27 15.26 -15.54
CA GLN A 299 3.64 15.76 -15.40
C GLN A 299 4.34 15.95 -16.75
N GLN A 300 4.14 15.04 -17.71
CA GLN A 300 4.78 15.13 -19.02
C GLN A 300 4.18 16.23 -19.91
N THR A 301 2.89 16.53 -19.72
CA THR A 301 2.14 17.42 -20.62
C THR A 301 2.01 18.84 -20.07
N TYR A 302 1.72 19.00 -18.77
CA TYR A 302 1.33 20.28 -18.18
C TYR A 302 2.33 20.84 -17.17
N SER A 303 3.18 20.01 -16.56
CA SER A 303 4.11 20.45 -15.51
C SER A 303 5.53 19.90 -15.67
N LYS A 304 6.01 19.76 -16.91
CA LYS A 304 7.30 19.11 -17.21
C LYS A 304 8.51 19.72 -16.49
N SER A 305 8.48 21.02 -16.20
CA SER A 305 9.54 21.75 -15.49
C SER A 305 9.51 21.55 -13.97
N THR A 306 8.34 21.25 -13.40
CA THR A 306 8.12 21.29 -11.94
C THR A 306 7.69 19.95 -11.36
N GLY A 307 7.03 19.09 -12.15
CA GLY A 307 6.35 17.88 -11.68
C GLY A 307 5.10 18.14 -10.86
N LEU A 308 4.64 19.39 -10.72
CA LEU A 308 3.48 19.72 -9.90
C LEU A 308 2.19 19.08 -10.44
N MET A 309 1.22 18.88 -9.55
CA MET A 309 -0.09 18.33 -9.88
C MET A 309 -1.15 19.42 -9.65
N PRO A 310 -2.20 19.51 -10.48
CA PRO A 310 -3.32 20.41 -10.23
C PRO A 310 -4.19 19.89 -9.09
N ASP A 311 -5.00 20.76 -8.50
CA ASP A 311 -6.02 20.38 -7.51
C ASP A 311 -6.96 19.32 -8.08
N PHE A 312 -7.54 19.58 -9.26
CA PHE A 312 -8.48 18.68 -9.92
C PHE A 312 -8.04 18.29 -11.33
N ILE A 313 -8.42 17.08 -11.74
CA ILE A 313 -8.08 16.49 -13.04
C ILE A 313 -9.36 15.94 -13.67
N VAL A 314 -9.53 16.18 -14.97
CA VAL A 314 -10.68 15.73 -15.77
C VAL A 314 -10.22 15.10 -17.07
N GLY A 315 -11.18 14.50 -17.80
CA GLY A 315 -10.95 13.93 -19.13
C GLY A 315 -10.33 12.52 -19.12
N GLU A 316 -10.65 11.75 -20.16
CA GLU A 316 -10.05 10.44 -20.41
C GLU A 316 -8.54 10.59 -20.66
N SER A 317 -8.17 11.46 -21.61
CA SER A 317 -6.85 12.08 -21.64
C SER A 317 -6.77 13.07 -20.50
N ALA A 318 -5.92 12.78 -19.52
CA ALA A 318 -5.86 13.55 -18.29
C ALA A 318 -5.40 14.98 -18.56
N LYS A 319 -6.14 15.94 -18.00
CA LYS A 319 -5.77 17.35 -18.02
C LYS A 319 -6.22 18.03 -16.72
N PRO A 320 -5.58 19.14 -16.31
CA PRO A 320 -6.11 19.98 -15.25
C PRO A 320 -7.58 20.30 -15.50
N ALA A 321 -8.40 20.27 -14.45
CA ALA A 321 -9.76 20.78 -14.51
C ALA A 321 -9.73 22.27 -14.90
N PRO A 322 -10.76 22.86 -15.50
CA PRO A 322 -10.78 24.31 -15.71
C PRO A 322 -10.89 25.06 -14.36
N PRO A 323 -10.49 26.35 -14.30
CA PRO A 323 -10.82 27.23 -13.18
C PRO A 323 -12.31 27.16 -12.80
N ASP A 324 -12.60 27.26 -11.50
CA ASP A 324 -13.94 27.18 -10.92
C ASP A 324 -14.69 25.87 -11.25
N PHE A 325 -13.95 24.78 -11.49
CA PHE A 325 -14.54 23.47 -11.72
C PHE A 325 -15.35 22.99 -10.50
N LEU A 326 -14.85 23.22 -9.29
CA LEU A 326 -15.50 22.87 -8.04
C LEU A 326 -15.25 23.88 -6.91
N GLU A 327 -14.00 24.29 -6.66
CA GLU A 327 -13.64 25.01 -5.42
C GLU A 327 -13.13 26.43 -5.65
N GLY A 328 -12.51 26.73 -6.79
CA GLY A 328 -12.23 28.12 -7.18
C GLY A 328 -11.35 28.29 -8.41
N GLU A 329 -10.93 29.53 -8.63
CA GLU A 329 -10.14 29.94 -9.81
C GLU A 329 -8.81 29.18 -9.96
N THR A 330 -8.32 28.54 -8.89
CA THR A 330 -7.04 27.80 -8.86
C THR A 330 -7.21 26.27 -8.99
N ASP A 331 -8.38 25.78 -9.39
CA ASP A 331 -8.65 24.34 -9.50
C ASP A 331 -7.74 23.61 -10.51
N ASP A 332 -7.14 24.37 -11.43
CA ASP A 332 -6.20 23.91 -12.46
C ASP A 332 -4.72 24.02 -12.04
N ASP A 333 -4.45 24.52 -10.83
CA ASP A 333 -3.12 24.81 -10.30
C ASP A 333 -2.72 23.94 -9.11
N PHE A 334 -1.46 24.02 -8.68
CA PHE A 334 -1.01 23.41 -7.43
C PHE A 334 -1.44 24.29 -6.25
N SER A 335 -2.64 24.05 -5.72
CA SER A 335 -3.28 24.90 -4.71
C SER A 335 -3.62 24.09 -3.44
N TRP A 336 -4.65 24.52 -2.71
CA TRP A 336 -4.96 24.05 -1.36
C TRP A 336 -5.32 22.57 -1.29
N ASN A 337 -5.74 21.93 -2.38
CA ASN A 337 -5.86 20.48 -2.42
C ASN A 337 -4.52 19.81 -2.72
N ALA A 338 -3.92 20.13 -3.87
CA ALA A 338 -2.72 19.47 -4.40
C ALA A 338 -1.49 19.63 -3.49
N CYS A 339 -1.48 20.62 -2.58
CA CYS A 339 -0.42 20.79 -1.58
C CYS A 339 -0.13 19.49 -0.78
N ARG A 340 -1.11 18.60 -0.63
CA ARG A 340 -0.99 17.31 0.08
C ARG A 340 -0.37 16.20 -0.77
N PHE A 341 -0.44 16.29 -2.11
CA PHE A 341 0.04 15.26 -3.03
C PHE A 341 1.48 14.80 -2.72
N PRO A 342 2.48 15.69 -2.50
CA PRO A 342 3.84 15.28 -2.19
C PRO A 342 3.93 14.38 -0.94
N LEU A 343 3.20 14.69 0.13
CA LEU A 343 3.17 13.86 1.35
C LEU A 343 2.54 12.49 1.07
N ARG A 344 1.41 12.45 0.35
CA ARG A 344 0.71 11.18 0.05
C ARG A 344 1.58 10.21 -0.75
N ILE A 345 2.34 10.72 -1.72
CA ILE A 345 3.27 9.90 -2.52
C ILE A 345 4.54 9.55 -1.73
N ALA A 346 5.03 10.46 -0.88
CA ALA A 346 6.22 10.22 -0.04
C ALA A 346 6.02 9.04 0.93
N ILE A 347 4.82 8.92 1.49
CA ILE A 347 4.43 7.80 2.34
C ILE A 347 4.56 6.47 1.58
N ASP A 348 4.07 6.38 0.34
CA ASP A 348 4.21 5.17 -0.46
C ASP A 348 5.65 4.87 -0.86
N ALA A 349 6.38 5.89 -1.33
CA ALA A 349 7.80 5.78 -1.69
C ALA A 349 8.63 5.20 -0.55
N THR A 350 8.31 5.57 0.69
CA THR A 350 9.06 5.16 1.88
C THR A 350 8.61 3.80 2.40
N HIS A 351 7.34 3.64 2.78
CA HIS A 351 6.83 2.40 3.38
C HIS A 351 6.95 1.20 2.45
N HIS A 352 6.88 1.44 1.14
CA HIS A 352 6.91 0.39 0.12
C HIS A 352 8.19 0.40 -0.74
N ASN A 353 9.22 1.15 -0.35
CA ASN A 353 10.45 1.31 -1.15
C ASN A 353 10.16 1.48 -2.66
N HIS A 354 9.09 2.21 -3.00
CA HIS A 354 8.52 2.15 -4.33
C HIS A 354 9.20 3.14 -5.28
N GLU A 355 9.93 2.61 -6.27
CA GLU A 355 10.73 3.42 -7.18
C GLU A 355 9.88 4.37 -8.03
N ALA A 356 8.73 3.91 -8.56
CA ALA A 356 7.88 4.76 -9.37
C ALA A 356 7.29 5.95 -8.57
N SER A 357 7.02 5.75 -7.27
CA SER A 357 6.58 6.84 -6.38
C SER A 357 7.69 7.88 -6.20
N ARG A 358 8.95 7.44 -6.06
CA ARG A 358 10.10 8.35 -6.07
C ARG A 358 10.30 9.05 -7.41
N LYS A 359 10.07 8.37 -8.53
CA LYS A 359 10.13 8.98 -9.87
C LYS A 359 9.11 10.12 -10.03
N LEU A 360 7.90 9.98 -9.48
CA LEU A 360 6.89 11.06 -9.48
C LEU A 360 7.31 12.26 -8.62
N LEU A 361 7.95 12.02 -7.47
CA LEU A 361 8.38 13.09 -6.55
C LEU A 361 9.64 13.82 -7.00
N LYS A 362 10.57 13.13 -7.67
CA LYS A 362 11.87 13.68 -8.06
C LYS A 362 11.80 15.02 -8.81
N PRO A 363 10.96 15.23 -9.84
CA PRO A 363 10.86 16.54 -10.49
C PRO A 363 10.38 17.63 -9.53
N ILE A 364 9.43 17.32 -8.63
CA ILE A 364 8.92 18.25 -7.60
C ILE A 364 10.03 18.66 -6.65
N VAL A 365 10.75 17.68 -6.10
CA VAL A 365 11.84 17.91 -5.14
C VAL A 365 12.97 18.70 -5.79
N ASN A 366 13.38 18.35 -7.01
CA ASN A 366 14.42 19.06 -7.75
C ASN A 366 14.01 20.52 -8.02
N TRP A 367 12.79 20.74 -8.51
CA TRP A 367 12.30 22.08 -8.80
C TRP A 367 12.22 22.94 -7.53
N ILE A 368 11.60 22.44 -6.46
CA ILE A 368 11.39 23.25 -5.25
C ILE A 368 12.70 23.57 -4.55
N THR A 369 13.65 22.62 -4.50
CA THR A 369 14.98 22.85 -3.90
C THR A 369 15.83 23.80 -4.75
N ASN A 370 15.73 23.75 -6.08
CA ASN A 370 16.42 24.70 -6.95
C ASN A 370 15.82 26.11 -6.87
N THR A 371 14.50 26.24 -6.99
CA THR A 371 13.82 27.55 -7.04
C THR A 371 13.91 28.31 -5.71
N THR A 372 14.09 27.59 -4.60
CA THR A 372 14.22 28.17 -3.26
C THR A 372 15.67 28.29 -2.78
N ASP A 373 16.66 27.92 -3.60
CA ASP A 373 18.07 27.80 -3.17
C ASP A 373 18.21 26.96 -1.88
N SER A 374 17.48 25.84 -1.85
CA SER A 374 17.36 24.94 -0.69
C SER A 374 16.98 25.66 0.61
N ASN A 375 16.19 26.73 0.51
CA ASN A 375 15.59 27.44 1.65
C ASN A 375 14.08 27.17 1.75
N PRO A 376 13.63 26.26 2.62
CA PRO A 376 12.21 25.92 2.74
C PRO A 376 11.32 27.08 3.18
N SER A 377 11.85 28.16 3.77
CA SER A 377 11.04 29.35 4.10
C SER A 377 10.60 30.16 2.87
N SER A 378 11.18 29.89 1.69
CA SER A 378 10.85 30.54 0.43
C SER A 378 9.72 29.83 -0.34
N ILE A 379 9.14 28.77 0.23
CA ILE A 379 8.02 28.04 -0.37
C ILE A 379 6.73 28.86 -0.18
N MET A 380 6.01 29.09 -1.27
CA MET A 380 4.78 29.87 -1.32
C MET A 380 3.54 28.96 -1.20
N ALA A 381 2.44 29.54 -0.74
CA ALA A 381 1.16 28.86 -0.55
C ALA A 381 0.36 28.75 -1.86
N GLY A 382 0.98 28.14 -2.88
CA GLY A 382 0.35 27.86 -4.17
C GLY A 382 1.21 28.26 -5.36
N TYR A 383 1.15 27.47 -6.42
CA TYR A 383 1.88 27.69 -7.67
C TYR A 383 1.04 27.29 -8.87
N THR A 384 1.18 28.01 -9.97
CA THR A 384 0.81 27.49 -11.29
C THR A 384 1.65 26.25 -11.61
N LEU A 385 1.17 25.41 -12.53
CA LEU A 385 1.87 24.17 -12.89
C LEU A 385 3.26 24.39 -13.52
N ASP A 386 3.55 25.57 -14.06
CA ASP A 386 4.88 25.96 -14.56
C ASP A 386 5.83 26.49 -13.46
N GLY A 387 5.32 26.70 -12.24
CA GLY A 387 6.08 27.08 -11.05
C GLY A 387 5.99 28.56 -10.67
N THR A 388 5.08 29.33 -11.26
CA THR A 388 4.85 30.73 -10.87
C THR A 388 4.05 30.79 -9.56
N PRO A 389 4.52 31.51 -8.52
CA PRO A 389 3.75 31.64 -7.27
C PRO A 389 2.39 32.28 -7.49
N LEU A 390 1.33 31.67 -6.92
CA LEU A 390 -0.02 32.24 -6.93
C LEU A 390 -0.16 33.38 -5.91
N VAL A 391 0.61 33.31 -4.83
CA VAL A 391 0.55 34.25 -3.70
C VAL A 391 1.96 34.53 -3.15
N GLY A 392 2.09 35.66 -2.44
CA GLY A 392 3.36 36.10 -1.84
C GLY A 392 3.59 35.68 -0.39
N TYR A 393 2.86 34.68 0.12
CA TYR A 393 2.99 34.18 1.50
C TYR A 393 3.22 32.67 1.53
N SER A 394 3.84 32.18 2.61
CA SER A 394 4.10 30.75 2.85
C SER A 394 3.04 30.12 3.75
N SER A 395 2.81 28.82 3.60
CA SER A 395 2.03 28.01 4.56
C SER A 395 2.68 26.65 4.79
N MET A 396 2.56 26.12 6.01
CA MET A 396 3.02 24.76 6.32
C MET A 396 2.21 23.68 5.60
N ALA A 397 0.99 23.97 5.16
CA ALA A 397 0.22 23.06 4.30
C ALA A 397 0.95 22.76 2.98
N PHE A 398 1.76 23.69 2.48
CA PHE A 398 2.58 23.53 1.27
C PHE A 398 4.02 23.14 1.59
N THR A 399 4.60 23.75 2.62
CA THR A 399 6.01 23.58 2.97
C THR A 399 6.30 22.18 3.52
N ALA A 400 5.48 21.68 4.46
CA ALA A 400 5.74 20.42 5.13
C ALA A 400 5.66 19.20 4.19
N PRO A 401 4.70 19.10 3.25
CA PRO A 401 4.68 18.04 2.23
C PRO A 401 5.89 18.05 1.30
N MET A 402 6.42 19.22 0.92
CA MET A 402 7.64 19.32 0.10
C MET A 402 8.88 18.80 0.84
N ILE A 403 9.00 19.10 2.14
CA ILE A 403 10.06 18.57 3.01
C ILE A 403 9.92 17.04 3.13
N ALA A 404 8.70 16.53 3.30
CA ALA A 404 8.43 15.10 3.35
C ALA A 404 8.83 14.38 2.04
N ALA A 405 8.53 14.98 0.89
CA ALA A 405 8.94 14.45 -0.41
C ALA A 405 10.47 14.41 -0.56
N ALA A 406 11.18 15.46 -0.12
CA ALA A 406 12.64 15.49 -0.12
C ALA A 406 13.23 14.40 0.80
N ALA A 407 12.68 14.23 2.01
CA ALA A 407 13.10 13.19 2.94
C ALA A 407 12.93 11.78 2.36
N ALA A 408 11.84 11.54 1.62
CA ALA A 408 11.53 10.25 0.97
C ALA A 408 12.40 9.93 -0.27
N MET A 409 13.28 10.85 -0.69
CA MET A 409 14.30 10.54 -1.71
C MET A 409 15.38 9.63 -1.16
N GLY A 410 15.61 9.64 0.16
CA GLY A 410 16.68 8.86 0.80
C GLY A 410 18.08 9.31 0.39
N ASP A 411 18.24 10.57 -0.04
CA ASP A 411 19.49 11.11 -0.59
C ASP A 411 19.99 12.28 0.24
N THR A 412 21.21 12.16 0.75
CA THR A 412 21.87 13.15 1.62
C THR A 412 22.06 14.52 0.97
N GLN A 413 21.96 14.65 -0.35
CA GLN A 413 21.99 15.96 -1.01
C GLN A 413 20.89 16.90 -0.49
N TYR A 414 19.76 16.36 -0.02
CA TYR A 414 18.64 17.13 0.50
C TYR A 414 18.71 17.38 2.01
N GLN A 415 19.75 16.90 2.70
CA GLN A 415 19.81 16.94 4.17
C GLN A 415 19.69 18.35 4.73
N SER A 416 20.39 19.33 4.15
CA SER A 416 20.32 20.74 4.58
C SER A 416 18.90 21.32 4.42
N PHE A 417 18.20 20.98 3.34
CA PHE A 417 16.83 21.43 3.12
C PHE A 417 15.87 20.83 4.15
N ILE A 418 16.05 19.55 4.48
CA ILE A 418 15.24 18.83 5.47
C ILE A 418 15.50 19.36 6.89
N ASP A 419 16.75 19.61 7.23
CA ASP A 419 17.17 20.15 8.53
C ASP A 419 16.55 21.55 8.76
N LYS A 420 16.73 22.48 7.82
CA LYS A 420 16.06 23.80 7.85
C LYS A 420 14.54 23.66 7.89
N GLY A 421 14.00 22.70 7.14
CA GLY A 421 12.57 22.44 7.06
C GLY A 421 11.99 22.01 8.42
N TRP A 422 12.63 21.06 9.08
CA TRP A 422 12.24 20.60 10.41
C TRP A 422 12.22 21.74 11.45
N ASP A 423 13.18 22.66 11.35
CA ASP A 423 13.25 23.84 12.21
C ASP A 423 12.08 24.81 12.05
N LEU A 424 11.52 24.90 10.83
CA LEU A 424 10.27 25.63 10.55
C LEU A 424 9.06 24.84 11.10
N MET A 425 8.97 23.56 10.73
CA MET A 425 7.86 22.68 11.08
C MET A 425 7.61 22.64 12.59
N ARG A 426 8.64 22.42 13.41
CA ARG A 426 8.48 22.30 14.88
C ARG A 426 8.05 23.60 15.57
N LYS A 427 8.20 24.75 14.92
CA LYS A 427 7.88 26.08 15.48
C LYS A 427 6.55 26.63 14.97
N SER A 428 6.10 26.17 13.81
CA SER A 428 4.90 26.68 13.15
C SER A 428 3.65 26.44 13.99
N LYS A 429 2.76 27.42 13.99
CA LYS A 429 1.37 27.33 14.45
C LYS A 429 0.56 28.32 13.64
N ASP A 430 -0.50 27.86 13.00
CA ASP A 430 -1.28 28.65 12.07
C ASP A 430 -2.76 28.25 12.17
N SER A 431 -3.27 27.57 11.15
CA SER A 431 -4.66 27.13 11.05
C SER A 431 -4.78 25.62 11.32
N TYR A 432 -6.01 25.14 11.51
CA TYR A 432 -6.29 23.70 11.60
C TYR A 432 -5.60 22.94 10.47
N TYR A 433 -5.72 23.43 9.22
CA TYR A 433 -5.28 22.72 8.04
C TYR A 433 -3.75 22.64 7.98
N SER A 434 -3.09 23.80 8.10
CA SER A 434 -1.63 23.92 8.14
C SER A 434 -1.02 23.09 9.27
N ASP A 435 -1.56 23.19 10.50
CA ASP A 435 -0.99 22.53 11.68
C ASP A 435 -1.20 21.02 11.64
N THR A 436 -2.30 20.55 11.07
CA THR A 436 -2.61 19.13 10.96
C THR A 436 -1.73 18.45 9.90
N ILE A 437 -1.60 19.05 8.71
CA ILE A 437 -0.70 18.54 7.66
C ILE A 437 0.75 18.55 8.15
N ASN A 438 1.15 19.61 8.87
CA ASN A 438 2.48 19.70 9.45
C ASN A 438 2.76 18.57 10.44
N LEU A 439 1.84 18.29 11.37
CA LEU A 439 1.99 17.21 12.34
C LEU A 439 2.06 15.82 11.66
N LEU A 440 1.23 15.59 10.64
CA LEU A 440 1.25 14.37 9.83
C LEU A 440 2.61 14.20 9.11
N ALA A 441 3.15 15.28 8.53
CA ALA A 441 4.48 15.27 7.92
C ALA A 441 5.59 15.05 8.95
N MET A 442 5.50 15.63 10.15
CA MET A 442 6.47 15.41 11.24
C MET A 442 6.47 13.94 11.70
N LEU A 443 5.30 13.32 11.83
CA LEU A 443 5.17 11.89 12.14
C LEU A 443 5.84 11.04 11.06
N PHE A 444 5.60 11.35 9.79
CA PHE A 444 6.22 10.63 8.67
C PHE A 444 7.75 10.79 8.63
N ILE A 445 8.26 12.03 8.59
CA ILE A 445 9.69 12.34 8.45
C ILE A 445 10.52 11.77 9.62
N SER A 446 9.96 11.70 10.82
CA SER A 446 10.63 11.14 12.00
C SER A 446 10.62 9.61 12.09
N GLY A 447 9.91 8.93 11.19
CA GLY A 447 9.70 7.47 11.21
C GLY A 447 8.62 7.01 12.20
N ASN A 448 7.75 7.90 12.68
CA ASN A 448 6.64 7.58 13.59
C ASN A 448 5.29 7.38 12.87
N TRP A 449 5.25 7.54 11.55
CA TRP A 449 4.16 6.99 10.74
C TRP A 449 4.53 5.58 10.32
N TRP A 450 3.80 4.57 10.82
CA TRP A 450 3.95 3.17 10.44
C TRP A 450 2.74 2.72 9.61
N THR A 451 2.85 1.59 8.90
CA THR A 451 1.79 1.09 8.01
C THR A 451 1.08 -0.14 8.59
N PRO A 452 -0.26 -0.25 8.47
CA PRO A 452 -1.01 -1.43 8.93
C PRO A 452 -0.89 -2.60 7.94
N ALA A 453 -0.47 -2.32 6.70
CA ALA A 453 0.02 -3.32 5.79
C ALA A 453 1.44 -3.69 6.21
N GLU A 454 1.63 -4.90 6.73
CA GLU A 454 2.98 -5.49 6.69
C GLU A 454 3.46 -5.36 5.25
N ALA A 455 4.57 -4.66 5.04
CA ALA A 455 5.27 -4.66 3.78
C ALA A 455 5.86 -6.05 3.55
N LYS A 456 4.99 -7.05 3.32
CA LYS A 456 5.29 -8.10 2.38
C LYS A 456 5.23 -7.43 1.02
N HIS A 457 6.24 -6.59 0.72
CA HIS A 457 6.85 -6.69 -0.59
C HIS A 457 6.89 -8.17 -0.88
N GLN A 458 6.21 -8.59 -1.94
CA GLN A 458 6.40 -9.93 -2.41
C GLN A 458 7.90 -9.96 -2.71
N GLN A 459 8.71 -10.44 -1.77
CA GLN A 459 10.16 -10.37 -1.93
C GLN A 459 10.46 -11.34 -3.07
N PRO A 460 11.34 -10.96 -4.00
CA PRO A 460 11.75 -11.90 -5.00
C PRO A 460 12.34 -13.13 -4.29
N VAL A 461 11.88 -14.32 -4.64
CA VAL A 461 12.48 -15.58 -4.18
C VAL A 461 13.87 -15.79 -4.79
N PHE A 462 14.20 -14.99 -5.80
CA PHE A 462 15.49 -14.90 -6.46
C PHE A 462 15.67 -13.51 -7.06
N LYS A 463 16.84 -12.88 -6.86
CA LYS A 463 17.24 -11.62 -7.51
C LYS A 463 18.71 -11.69 -7.93
N GLU A 464 19.02 -11.16 -9.11
CA GLU A 464 20.39 -10.93 -9.61
C GLU A 464 20.39 -9.69 -10.51
N ASP A 465 21.20 -8.69 -10.17
CA ASP A 465 21.37 -7.42 -10.90
C ASP A 465 22.82 -7.18 -11.33
N PHE A 466 23.72 -8.16 -11.12
CA PHE A 466 25.12 -8.16 -11.56
C PHE A 466 26.00 -7.01 -11.04
N GLU A 467 25.47 -6.10 -10.22
CA GLU A 467 26.22 -4.98 -9.65
C GLU A 467 27.26 -5.47 -8.62
N SER A 468 26.95 -6.57 -7.93
CA SER A 468 27.84 -7.23 -6.98
C SER A 468 28.76 -8.25 -7.67
N SER A 469 30.00 -8.37 -7.17
CA SER A 469 30.97 -9.33 -7.69
C SER A 469 30.65 -10.76 -7.24
N SER A 470 29.82 -11.46 -8.02
CA SER A 470 29.61 -12.90 -7.92
C SER A 470 30.51 -13.63 -8.93
N ALA A 471 31.17 -14.69 -8.48
CA ALA A 471 31.97 -15.55 -9.37
C ALA A 471 31.10 -16.46 -10.27
N ASN A 472 29.82 -16.65 -9.92
CA ASN A 472 28.92 -17.58 -10.60
C ASN A 472 27.45 -17.09 -10.56
N PRO A 473 27.15 -15.92 -11.17
CA PRO A 473 25.79 -15.40 -11.16
C PRO A 473 24.88 -16.32 -11.99
N LEU A 474 23.65 -16.56 -11.52
CA LEU A 474 22.68 -17.47 -12.16
C LEU A 474 23.17 -18.93 -12.35
N ASN A 475 24.16 -19.39 -11.58
CA ASN A 475 24.85 -20.66 -11.81
C ASN A 475 25.47 -20.76 -13.22
N LEU A 476 25.93 -19.64 -13.78
CA LEU A 476 26.71 -19.60 -15.02
C LEU A 476 28.20 -19.41 -14.72
N GLU A 477 29.02 -20.34 -15.24
CA GLU A 477 30.47 -20.17 -15.24
C GLU A 477 30.88 -19.09 -16.25
N LEU A 478 31.55 -18.06 -15.75
CA LEU A 478 32.06 -16.97 -16.59
C LEU A 478 33.14 -17.50 -17.56
N SER A 479 33.14 -16.98 -18.77
CA SER A 479 34.05 -17.36 -19.86
C SER A 479 34.09 -16.27 -20.92
N ASP A 480 34.87 -16.43 -21.98
CA ASP A 480 34.88 -15.49 -23.11
C ASP A 480 33.49 -15.32 -23.77
N ALA A 481 32.62 -16.33 -23.63
CA ALA A 481 31.25 -16.28 -24.13
C ALA A 481 30.22 -15.71 -23.14
N ILE A 482 30.57 -15.63 -21.85
CA ILE A 482 29.69 -15.25 -20.74
C ILE A 482 30.48 -14.32 -19.82
N THR A 483 30.29 -13.01 -20.00
CA THR A 483 31.07 -11.99 -19.29
C THR A 483 30.16 -11.05 -18.50
N ILE A 484 30.66 -10.48 -17.41
CA ILE A 484 30.04 -9.31 -16.79
C ILE A 484 30.65 -8.08 -17.45
N LYS A 485 29.80 -7.26 -18.06
CA LYS A 485 30.17 -6.02 -18.71
C LYS A 485 29.84 -4.85 -17.79
N ASP A 486 30.79 -3.95 -17.62
CA ASP A 486 30.55 -2.64 -17.01
C ASP A 486 29.98 -1.64 -18.04
N ASN A 487 29.27 -0.64 -17.53
CA ASN A 487 28.63 0.44 -18.27
C ASN A 487 27.68 -0.08 -19.35
N CYS A 488 26.56 -0.64 -18.92
CA CYS A 488 25.56 -1.25 -19.79
C CYS A 488 24.51 -0.28 -20.36
N GLU A 489 24.71 1.02 -20.14
CA GLU A 489 23.90 2.16 -20.66
C GLU A 489 22.48 2.22 -20.07
N GLU A 490 21.74 3.31 -20.31
CA GLU A 490 20.32 3.48 -19.92
C GLU A 490 19.98 3.15 -18.44
N ASN A 491 20.87 3.53 -17.51
CA ASN A 491 20.79 3.24 -16.06
C ASN A 491 21.12 1.80 -15.63
N HIS A 492 21.80 1.04 -16.48
CA HIS A 492 22.36 -0.28 -16.15
C HIS A 492 23.86 -0.14 -15.85
N GLY A 493 24.27 -0.39 -14.60
CA GLY A 493 25.67 -0.28 -14.17
C GLY A 493 26.50 -1.44 -14.72
N LYS A 494 26.19 -2.65 -14.28
CA LYS A 494 26.76 -3.91 -14.75
C LYS A 494 25.68 -4.80 -15.35
N CYS A 495 26.05 -5.66 -16.28
CA CYS A 495 25.12 -6.61 -16.87
C CYS A 495 25.84 -7.86 -17.40
N LEU A 496 25.08 -8.95 -17.54
CA LEU A 496 25.55 -10.18 -18.15
C LEU A 496 25.54 -10.05 -19.67
N ARG A 497 26.72 -10.08 -20.30
CA ARG A 497 26.87 -10.07 -21.75
C ARG A 497 27.14 -11.47 -22.28
N ILE A 498 26.37 -11.87 -23.27
CA ILE A 498 26.41 -13.18 -23.92
C ILE A 498 26.89 -13.05 -25.36
N SER A 499 27.85 -13.88 -25.75
CA SER A 499 28.35 -14.01 -27.13
C SER A 499 27.73 -15.22 -27.83
N TYR A 500 27.15 -15.00 -29.01
CA TYR A 500 26.62 -16.06 -29.86
C TYR A 500 27.55 -16.28 -31.06
N GLN A 501 28.46 -17.24 -30.92
CA GLN A 501 29.33 -17.67 -32.01
C GLN A 501 28.56 -18.60 -32.96
N PRO A 502 28.56 -18.35 -34.28
CA PRO A 502 27.84 -19.20 -35.22
C PRO A 502 28.46 -20.59 -35.32
N ASN A 503 27.62 -21.63 -35.39
CA ASN A 503 28.05 -23.01 -35.62
C ASN A 503 27.06 -23.76 -36.52
N GLU A 504 27.31 -25.05 -36.78
CA GLU A 504 26.48 -25.89 -37.66
C GLU A 504 25.06 -26.14 -37.13
N GLN A 505 24.69 -25.65 -35.95
CA GLN A 505 23.37 -25.80 -35.32
C GLN A 505 22.77 -24.48 -34.83
N GLY A 506 23.27 -23.33 -35.30
CA GLY A 506 22.89 -22.02 -34.78
C GLY A 506 24.02 -21.39 -33.96
N SER A 507 24.01 -21.61 -32.66
CA SER A 507 25.09 -21.21 -31.75
C SER A 507 25.29 -22.25 -30.63
N PRO A 508 26.40 -22.20 -29.88
CA PRO A 508 26.50 -22.91 -28.61
C PRO A 508 25.32 -22.60 -27.70
N ARG A 509 24.86 -23.61 -26.96
CA ARG A 509 23.72 -23.48 -26.05
C ARG A 509 24.20 -23.01 -24.69
N ILE A 510 23.81 -21.80 -24.30
CA ILE A 510 24.09 -21.30 -22.94
C ILE A 510 22.86 -21.57 -22.10
N THR A 511 23.00 -22.52 -21.17
CA THR A 511 21.90 -22.93 -20.30
C THR A 511 22.37 -23.14 -18.88
N SER A 512 21.59 -22.65 -17.92
CA SER A 512 21.75 -22.98 -16.51
C SER A 512 20.39 -23.14 -15.84
N ARG A 513 20.40 -23.68 -14.63
CA ARG A 513 19.22 -23.89 -13.80
C ARG A 513 19.49 -23.33 -12.43
N TYR A 514 18.60 -22.46 -11.99
CA TYR A 514 18.61 -21.97 -10.62
C TYR A 514 17.39 -22.55 -9.88
N LYS A 515 17.63 -23.18 -8.73
CA LYS A 515 16.60 -23.82 -7.94
C LYS A 515 15.78 -22.75 -7.20
N LEU A 516 14.47 -22.82 -7.32
CA LEU A 516 13.50 -21.98 -6.64
C LEU A 516 12.70 -22.82 -5.63
N PRO A 517 12.13 -22.21 -4.57
CA PRO A 517 11.09 -22.86 -3.78
C PRO A 517 9.92 -23.27 -4.68
N ALA A 518 9.34 -24.45 -4.46
CA ALA A 518 8.20 -24.90 -5.26
C ALA A 518 6.99 -23.97 -5.07
N ALA A 519 6.36 -23.58 -6.18
CA ALA A 519 5.09 -22.86 -6.17
C ALA A 519 4.28 -23.10 -7.45
N LYS A 520 2.96 -22.96 -7.33
CA LYS A 520 2.03 -23.09 -8.47
C LYS A 520 2.11 -21.91 -9.43
N ALA A 521 2.56 -20.74 -8.98
CA ALA A 521 2.63 -19.55 -9.78
C ALA A 521 3.89 -18.72 -9.47
N TYR A 522 4.55 -18.24 -10.52
CA TYR A 522 5.69 -17.32 -10.45
C TYR A 522 5.62 -16.33 -11.63
N THR A 523 6.11 -15.12 -11.42
CA THR A 523 6.57 -14.23 -12.49
C THR A 523 8.10 -14.18 -12.49
N LEU A 524 8.69 -14.49 -13.64
CA LEU A 524 10.09 -14.20 -13.97
C LEU A 524 10.16 -12.83 -14.65
N ASN A 525 10.97 -11.93 -14.10
CA ASN A 525 11.31 -10.64 -14.68
C ASN A 525 12.80 -10.57 -15.00
N TYR A 526 13.16 -9.94 -16.12
CA TYR A 526 14.53 -9.57 -16.48
C TYR A 526 14.54 -8.52 -17.60
N ASP A 527 15.62 -7.76 -17.69
CA ASP A 527 15.86 -6.85 -18.80
C ASP A 527 16.72 -7.55 -19.87
N VAL A 528 16.44 -7.28 -21.15
CA VAL A 528 17.23 -7.80 -22.28
C VAL A 528 17.54 -6.70 -23.29
N TYR A 529 18.78 -6.70 -23.78
CA TYR A 529 19.27 -5.79 -24.82
C TYR A 529 19.96 -6.61 -25.91
N PHE A 530 19.52 -6.47 -27.14
CA PHE A 530 20.21 -7.04 -28.29
C PHE A 530 21.18 -5.98 -28.83
N GLU A 531 22.49 -6.25 -28.86
CA GLU A 531 23.46 -5.23 -29.26
C GLU A 531 23.28 -4.79 -30.73
N PRO A 532 23.63 -3.54 -31.08
CA PRO A 532 23.59 -3.07 -32.47
C PRO A 532 24.22 -4.08 -33.44
N GLY A 533 23.49 -4.45 -34.48
CA GLY A 533 23.91 -5.46 -35.45
C GLY A 533 23.59 -6.91 -35.05
N PHE A 534 22.80 -7.14 -34.01
CA PHE A 534 22.26 -8.46 -33.70
C PHE A 534 21.36 -8.98 -34.83
N GLU A 535 21.62 -10.20 -35.30
CA GLU A 535 20.89 -10.83 -36.38
C GLU A 535 19.90 -11.83 -35.80
N PHE A 536 18.59 -11.60 -35.89
CA PHE A 536 17.60 -12.51 -35.29
C PHE A 536 17.46 -13.86 -36.02
N VAL A 537 17.84 -13.91 -37.31
CA VAL A 537 17.83 -15.10 -38.18
C VAL A 537 16.47 -15.81 -38.14
N LYS A 538 16.41 -17.08 -37.76
CA LYS A 538 15.18 -17.89 -37.64
C LYS A 538 14.61 -17.89 -36.22
N GLY A 539 15.36 -17.38 -35.26
CA GLY A 539 14.97 -17.32 -33.86
C GLY A 539 15.94 -18.01 -32.90
N GLY A 540 15.66 -17.82 -31.62
CA GLY A 540 16.45 -18.38 -30.54
C GLY A 540 15.71 -18.35 -29.22
N LYS A 541 16.30 -18.93 -28.18
CA LYS A 541 15.66 -19.06 -26.87
C LYS A 541 16.02 -17.93 -25.93
N LEU A 542 15.06 -17.60 -25.07
CA LEU A 542 15.22 -16.71 -23.93
C LEU A 542 14.88 -17.45 -22.62
N PRO A 543 15.27 -16.89 -21.46
CA PRO A 543 15.00 -17.47 -20.16
C PRO A 543 13.52 -17.79 -19.90
N GLY A 544 13.28 -18.72 -18.97
CA GLY A 544 11.92 -19.11 -18.57
C GLY A 544 11.85 -19.90 -17.27
N LEU A 545 10.77 -20.66 -17.10
CA LEU A 545 10.42 -21.37 -15.88
C LEU A 545 10.10 -22.86 -16.13
N GLY A 546 10.29 -23.70 -15.12
CA GLY A 546 9.88 -25.10 -15.17
C GLY A 546 9.99 -25.85 -13.84
N PRO A 547 9.63 -27.15 -13.85
CA PRO A 547 9.77 -28.09 -12.74
C PRO A 547 11.19 -28.69 -12.68
N ILE A 548 11.46 -29.54 -11.68
CA ILE A 548 12.78 -30.16 -11.48
C ILE A 548 13.17 -30.96 -12.72
N GLN A 549 12.18 -31.71 -13.22
CA GLN A 549 12.27 -32.55 -14.41
C GLN A 549 11.54 -31.88 -15.58
N HIS A 550 12.06 -30.74 -16.05
CA HIS A 550 11.45 -30.01 -17.14
C HIS A 550 11.66 -30.69 -18.51
N ILE A 551 10.69 -30.54 -19.43
CA ILE A 551 10.80 -31.06 -20.80
C ILE A 551 11.50 -30.04 -21.71
N THR A 552 12.38 -30.52 -22.58
CA THR A 552 13.05 -29.73 -23.64
C THR A 552 13.47 -30.63 -24.80
N GLY A 553 13.93 -30.05 -25.91
CA GLY A 553 14.56 -30.79 -27.01
C GLY A 553 13.65 -31.79 -27.73
N CYS A 554 12.34 -31.54 -27.72
CA CYS A 554 11.33 -32.40 -28.37
C CYS A 554 11.31 -33.85 -27.84
N LYS A 555 11.71 -34.04 -26.57
CA LYS A 555 11.65 -35.32 -25.84
C LYS A 555 10.20 -35.70 -25.50
N ALA A 556 9.94 -36.97 -25.20
CA ALA A 556 8.66 -37.45 -24.69
C ALA A 556 8.23 -36.68 -23.42
N GLY A 557 6.92 -36.50 -23.24
CA GLY A 557 6.37 -35.92 -22.01
C GLY A 557 6.28 -36.94 -20.89
N HIS A 558 6.09 -36.44 -19.66
CA HIS A 558 5.76 -37.24 -18.48
C HIS A 558 4.91 -36.38 -17.53
N PRO A 559 4.14 -36.98 -16.60
CA PRO A 559 3.12 -36.28 -15.84
C PRO A 559 3.60 -35.08 -15.00
N GLU A 560 4.85 -35.09 -14.56
CA GLU A 560 5.46 -33.98 -13.80
C GLU A 560 6.18 -32.94 -14.67
N GLY A 561 6.38 -33.23 -15.96
CA GLY A 561 7.31 -32.49 -16.82
C GLY A 561 6.61 -31.46 -17.69
N TRP A 562 7.16 -30.25 -17.71
CA TRP A 562 6.78 -29.18 -18.64
C TRP A 562 7.92 -28.16 -18.72
N SER A 563 7.81 -27.15 -19.58
CA SER A 563 8.58 -25.91 -19.45
C SER A 563 7.87 -24.77 -20.16
N ALA A 564 8.10 -23.54 -19.73
CA ALA A 564 7.63 -22.33 -20.42
C ALA A 564 8.80 -21.35 -20.54
N ARG A 565 9.11 -20.95 -21.77
CA ARG A 565 10.19 -20.02 -22.11
C ARG A 565 9.71 -19.03 -23.16
N LEU A 566 10.50 -18.00 -23.39
CA LEU A 566 10.30 -17.08 -24.51
C LEU A 566 11.28 -17.40 -25.64
N MET A 567 10.97 -16.91 -26.83
CA MET A 567 11.85 -16.97 -27.97
C MET A 567 11.72 -15.68 -28.78
N TRP A 568 12.82 -15.24 -29.38
CA TRP A 568 12.75 -14.38 -30.56
C TRP A 568 12.60 -15.27 -31.79
N ALA A 569 11.95 -14.75 -32.82
CA ALA A 569 11.82 -15.37 -34.14
C ALA A 569 12.42 -14.45 -35.20
N ARG A 570 12.06 -14.67 -36.47
CA ARG A 570 12.48 -13.81 -37.58
C ARG A 570 12.13 -12.36 -37.29
N ASP A 571 13.00 -11.45 -37.70
CA ASP A 571 12.80 -10.00 -37.58
C ASP A 571 12.50 -9.54 -36.14
N GLY A 572 13.00 -10.29 -35.15
CA GLY A 572 12.84 -9.96 -33.73
C GLY A 572 11.45 -10.26 -33.16
N GLN A 573 10.55 -10.92 -33.90
CA GLN A 573 9.21 -11.24 -33.38
C GLN A 573 9.27 -12.02 -32.06
N LEU A 574 8.43 -11.64 -31.09
CA LEU A 574 8.32 -12.34 -29.81
C LEU A 574 7.36 -13.53 -29.92
N ARG A 575 7.74 -14.67 -29.34
CA ARG A 575 6.82 -15.79 -29.10
C ARG A 575 7.01 -16.41 -27.73
N SER A 576 5.90 -16.90 -27.18
CA SER A 576 5.92 -17.87 -26.10
C SER A 576 6.26 -19.26 -26.66
N TYR A 577 6.95 -20.09 -25.87
CA TYR A 577 7.28 -21.46 -26.24
C TYR A 577 7.20 -22.37 -25.01
N TYR A 578 6.26 -23.32 -25.01
CA TYR A 578 5.98 -24.15 -23.84
C TYR A 578 5.67 -25.61 -24.19
N TYR A 579 5.84 -26.50 -23.22
CA TYR A 579 5.54 -27.94 -23.34
C TYR A 579 4.35 -28.30 -22.45
N PRO A 580 3.11 -28.33 -22.99
CA PRO A 580 1.95 -28.84 -22.27
C PRO A 580 1.87 -30.37 -22.33
N GLN A 581 1.00 -30.96 -21.51
CA GLN A 581 0.75 -32.42 -21.51
C GLN A 581 0.07 -32.86 -22.81
N GLN A 582 -0.92 -32.09 -23.28
CA GLN A 582 -1.73 -32.40 -24.46
C GLN A 582 -1.17 -31.77 -25.74
N ARG A 583 0.16 -31.80 -25.90
CA ARG A 583 0.83 -31.17 -27.03
C ARG A 583 0.42 -31.79 -28.37
N GLN A 584 0.12 -30.95 -29.36
CA GLN A 584 -0.27 -31.40 -30.70
C GLN A 584 0.92 -31.76 -31.59
N GLN A 585 2.09 -31.19 -31.30
CA GLN A 585 3.31 -31.35 -32.08
C GLN A 585 4.37 -32.12 -31.29
N ARG A 586 5.38 -32.67 -31.98
CA ARG A 586 6.52 -33.36 -31.34
C ARG A 586 7.29 -32.45 -30.37
N CYS A 587 7.39 -31.18 -30.73
CA CYS A 587 8.10 -30.16 -29.95
C CYS A 587 7.11 -29.31 -29.12
N GLY A 588 7.59 -28.26 -28.47
CA GLY A 588 6.73 -27.35 -27.71
C GLY A 588 5.76 -26.57 -28.61
N GLU A 589 4.67 -26.12 -28.01
CA GLU A 589 3.68 -25.22 -28.61
C GLU A 589 4.14 -23.77 -28.49
N SER A 590 3.61 -22.91 -29.36
CA SER A 590 3.99 -21.51 -29.40
C SER A 590 2.85 -20.61 -29.81
N LYS A 591 2.85 -19.40 -29.26
CA LYS A 591 2.00 -18.29 -29.70
C LYS A 591 2.88 -17.07 -29.97
N MET A 592 2.76 -16.49 -31.16
CA MET A 592 3.42 -15.23 -31.54
C MET A 592 2.69 -14.05 -30.88
N ALA A 593 3.40 -12.95 -30.63
CA ALA A 593 2.79 -11.67 -30.30
C ALA A 593 2.26 -10.99 -31.57
N ASP A 594 1.08 -10.39 -31.51
CA ASP A 594 0.39 -9.85 -32.71
C ASP A 594 1.09 -8.63 -33.31
N SER A 595 1.78 -7.81 -32.51
CA SER A 595 2.37 -6.55 -32.99
C SER A 595 3.58 -6.13 -32.16
N PHE A 596 4.56 -7.03 -32.01
CA PHE A 596 5.80 -6.71 -31.30
C PHE A 596 7.02 -7.39 -31.94
N GLN A 597 8.09 -6.61 -32.05
CA GLN A 597 9.41 -7.06 -32.47
C GLN A 597 10.48 -6.45 -31.57
N PHE A 598 11.46 -7.27 -31.22
CA PHE A 598 12.72 -6.80 -30.67
C PHE A 598 13.52 -6.09 -31.77
N THR A 599 14.06 -4.93 -31.43
CA THR A 599 15.02 -4.19 -32.26
C THR A 599 16.33 -4.12 -31.50
N SER A 600 17.45 -4.29 -32.20
CA SER A 600 18.76 -4.08 -31.57
C SER A 600 18.95 -2.63 -31.12
N GLY A 601 19.76 -2.42 -30.10
CA GLY A 601 20.17 -1.09 -29.67
C GLY A 601 19.30 -0.46 -28.57
N LYS A 602 18.38 -1.20 -27.94
CA LYS A 602 17.58 -0.72 -26.81
C LYS A 602 17.22 -1.82 -25.82
N TRP A 603 16.95 -1.43 -24.58
CA TRP A 603 16.54 -2.33 -23.51
C TRP A 603 15.05 -2.65 -23.56
N TYR A 604 14.71 -3.84 -23.09
CA TYR A 604 13.34 -4.32 -22.93
C TYR A 604 13.19 -5.00 -21.58
N SER A 605 12.23 -4.54 -20.77
CA SER A 605 11.81 -5.23 -19.54
C SER A 605 10.86 -6.36 -19.89
N VAL A 606 11.25 -7.58 -19.60
CA VAL A 606 10.50 -8.80 -19.92
C VAL A 606 9.88 -9.38 -18.66
N SER A 607 8.59 -9.71 -18.70
CA SER A 607 7.92 -10.49 -17.65
C SER A 607 7.25 -11.73 -18.23
N LEU A 608 7.57 -12.89 -17.68
CA LEU A 608 6.91 -14.18 -17.96
C LEU A 608 6.18 -14.64 -16.70
N TYR A 609 4.85 -14.53 -16.70
CA TYR A 609 4.02 -15.11 -15.66
C TYR A 609 3.55 -16.51 -16.06
N VAL A 610 3.75 -17.47 -15.16
CA VAL A 610 3.30 -18.85 -15.32
C VAL A 610 2.50 -19.26 -14.10
N ASN A 611 1.32 -19.83 -14.33
CA ASN A 611 0.52 -20.55 -13.34
C ASN A 611 0.27 -21.97 -13.88
N VAL A 612 0.65 -22.99 -13.12
CA VAL A 612 0.50 -24.40 -13.53
C VAL A 612 -0.88 -24.99 -13.26
N GLY A 613 -1.79 -24.24 -12.63
CA GLY A 613 -3.16 -24.63 -12.38
C GLY A 613 -3.35 -25.76 -11.35
N GLU A 614 -4.62 -26.14 -11.17
CA GLU A 614 -5.09 -27.32 -10.42
C GLU A 614 -6.06 -28.14 -11.29
N ASN A 615 -6.12 -29.46 -11.09
CA ASN A 615 -7.01 -30.32 -11.89
C ASN A 615 -8.46 -30.36 -11.38
N ASP A 616 -8.75 -29.85 -10.18
CA ASP A 616 -10.12 -29.78 -9.65
C ASP A 616 -10.74 -28.40 -9.92
N ASN A 617 -11.87 -28.37 -10.64
CA ASN A 617 -12.78 -27.23 -10.76
C ASN A 617 -12.19 -25.90 -11.29
N ASN A 618 -11.90 -25.83 -12.60
CA ASN A 618 -11.72 -24.57 -13.38
C ASN A 618 -10.44 -23.74 -13.15
N GLN A 619 -9.38 -24.24 -12.52
CA GLN A 619 -8.08 -23.53 -12.47
C GLN A 619 -7.08 -24.09 -13.49
N GLN A 620 -7.38 -23.98 -14.78
CA GLN A 620 -6.44 -24.39 -15.83
C GLN A 620 -5.17 -23.51 -15.83
N GLY A 621 -4.06 -24.07 -16.30
CA GLY A 621 -2.79 -23.38 -16.37
C GLY A 621 -2.82 -22.18 -17.32
N LYS A 622 -1.98 -21.20 -17.03
CA LYS A 622 -1.91 -19.92 -17.73
C LYS A 622 -0.46 -19.48 -17.93
N ILE A 623 -0.17 -18.92 -19.10
CA ILE A 623 1.11 -18.28 -19.41
C ILE A 623 0.81 -16.89 -19.99
N GLU A 624 1.35 -15.85 -19.38
CA GLU A 624 1.30 -14.48 -19.89
C GLU A 624 2.71 -13.94 -20.12
N VAL A 625 2.85 -13.14 -21.17
CA VAL A 625 4.10 -12.46 -21.50
C VAL A 625 3.87 -10.97 -21.61
N TYR A 626 4.70 -10.21 -20.93
CA TYR A 626 4.69 -8.76 -20.92
C TYR A 626 6.05 -8.24 -21.40
N ILE A 627 6.02 -7.15 -22.16
CA ILE A 627 7.20 -6.36 -22.47
C ILE A 627 6.92 -4.91 -22.07
N ASN A 628 7.82 -4.32 -21.29
CA ASN A 628 7.70 -2.97 -20.73
C ASN A 628 6.32 -2.76 -20.07
N GLY A 629 5.93 -3.70 -19.20
CA GLY A 629 4.64 -3.66 -18.50
C GLY A 629 3.40 -3.97 -19.36
N LYS A 630 3.50 -4.01 -20.70
CA LYS A 630 2.37 -4.28 -21.60
C LYS A 630 2.21 -5.77 -21.88
N LYS A 631 1.00 -6.32 -21.64
CA LYS A 631 0.67 -7.72 -21.98
C LYS A 631 0.66 -7.89 -23.49
N LEU A 632 1.44 -8.83 -24.01
CA LEU A 632 1.55 -9.11 -25.45
C LEU A 632 1.10 -10.52 -25.83
N ILE A 633 1.24 -11.49 -24.93
CA ILE A 633 0.83 -12.87 -25.18
C ILE A 633 0.05 -13.36 -23.96
N GLU A 634 -1.06 -14.02 -24.22
CA GLU A 634 -1.82 -14.76 -23.22
C GLU A 634 -2.17 -16.14 -23.79
N ASN A 635 -1.74 -17.19 -23.10
CA ASN A 635 -2.15 -18.57 -23.32
C ASN A 635 -2.94 -19.00 -22.07
N ASN A 636 -4.23 -19.22 -22.24
CA ASN A 636 -5.13 -19.70 -21.18
C ASN A 636 -5.42 -21.18 -21.38
N SER A 637 -6.03 -21.80 -20.39
CA SER A 637 -6.61 -23.14 -20.53
C SER A 637 -5.59 -24.25 -20.85
N ILE A 638 -4.38 -24.13 -20.30
CA ILE A 638 -3.27 -25.04 -20.59
C ILE A 638 -3.12 -26.09 -19.50
N THR A 639 -3.08 -27.37 -19.87
CA THR A 639 -2.66 -28.43 -18.94
C THR A 639 -1.14 -28.58 -18.98
N LEU A 640 -0.43 -27.95 -18.03
CA LEU A 640 1.03 -28.04 -17.94
C LEU A 640 1.51 -29.31 -17.22
N ARG A 641 0.72 -29.87 -16.31
CA ARG A 641 1.09 -31.03 -15.50
C ARG A 641 -0.12 -31.93 -15.26
N ASP A 642 0.11 -33.24 -15.29
CA ASP A 642 -0.92 -34.24 -14.96
C ASP A 642 -0.77 -34.76 -13.52
N SER A 643 0.46 -34.71 -12.97
CA SER A 643 0.75 -35.02 -11.58
C SER A 643 0.71 -33.75 -10.74
N LEU A 644 0.04 -33.78 -9.58
CA LEU A 644 -0.10 -32.62 -8.67
C LEU A 644 0.84 -32.68 -7.46
N THR A 645 2.14 -32.87 -7.71
CA THR A 645 3.20 -32.90 -6.67
C THR A 645 3.99 -31.60 -6.66
N SER A 646 4.76 -31.33 -5.60
CA SER A 646 5.70 -30.19 -5.57
C SER A 646 6.82 -30.30 -6.63
N ASN A 647 7.10 -31.52 -7.12
CA ASN A 647 8.07 -31.73 -8.20
C ASN A 647 7.57 -31.22 -9.55
N SER A 648 6.26 -31.27 -9.79
CA SER A 648 5.61 -30.78 -11.01
C SER A 648 5.22 -29.29 -10.96
N GLU A 649 5.32 -28.67 -9.79
CA GLU A 649 5.22 -27.22 -9.62
C GLU A 649 6.44 -26.48 -10.21
N ILE A 650 6.37 -25.16 -10.23
CA ILE A 650 7.47 -24.32 -10.67
C ILE A 650 8.54 -24.30 -9.57
N ASN A 651 9.75 -24.74 -9.88
CA ASN A 651 10.87 -24.81 -8.92
C ASN A 651 12.23 -24.60 -9.59
N GLN A 652 12.25 -24.20 -10.86
CA GLN A 652 13.47 -23.82 -11.59
C GLN A 652 13.25 -22.54 -12.39
N LEU A 653 14.18 -21.59 -12.23
CA LEU A 653 14.52 -20.61 -13.25
C LEU A 653 15.39 -21.32 -14.29
N LEU A 654 14.97 -21.26 -15.54
CA LEU A 654 15.66 -21.84 -16.69
C LEU A 654 16.35 -20.72 -17.46
N PHE A 655 17.59 -20.39 -17.08
CA PHE A 655 18.40 -19.52 -17.92
C PHE A 655 18.74 -20.29 -19.20
N SER A 656 18.34 -19.78 -20.35
CA SER A 656 18.54 -20.45 -21.63
C SER A 656 18.59 -19.42 -22.73
N THR A 657 19.75 -19.28 -23.37
CA THR A 657 19.85 -18.43 -24.56
C THR A 657 20.81 -18.96 -25.59
N PHE A 658 20.34 -19.01 -26.84
CA PHE A 658 21.05 -19.51 -28.01
C PHE A 658 20.20 -19.35 -29.28
N PHE A 659 20.85 -19.33 -30.44
CA PHE A 659 20.18 -19.52 -31.73
C PHE A 659 19.67 -20.95 -31.86
N GLY A 660 18.39 -21.10 -32.20
CA GLY A 660 17.71 -22.40 -32.24
C GLY A 660 18.16 -23.30 -33.40
N GLY A 661 17.44 -24.41 -33.62
CA GLY A 661 17.61 -25.24 -34.80
C GLY A 661 18.47 -26.50 -34.64
N ASN A 662 18.69 -27.17 -35.77
CA ASN A 662 19.55 -28.35 -35.92
C ASN A 662 20.42 -28.26 -37.19
N ASP A 663 20.53 -27.07 -37.78
CA ASP A 663 21.30 -26.81 -38.99
C ASP A 663 21.79 -25.35 -39.03
N LYS A 664 22.76 -25.08 -39.91
CA LYS A 664 23.46 -23.81 -40.06
C LYS A 664 22.57 -22.63 -40.45
N SER A 665 21.39 -22.86 -41.03
CA SER A 665 20.48 -21.77 -41.44
C SER A 665 19.83 -21.03 -40.27
N TRP A 666 20.08 -21.48 -39.05
CA TRP A 666 19.72 -20.78 -37.82
C TRP A 666 20.85 -19.92 -37.25
N ALA A 667 22.07 -20.08 -37.74
CA ALA A 667 23.23 -19.34 -37.24
C ALA A 667 23.22 -17.90 -37.75
N PRO A 668 23.64 -16.92 -36.92
CA PRO A 668 23.99 -15.61 -37.44
C PRO A 668 25.18 -15.73 -38.41
N SER A 669 25.34 -14.75 -39.27
CA SER A 669 26.47 -14.70 -40.22
C SER A 669 27.81 -14.40 -39.54
N LYS A 670 27.75 -13.84 -38.33
CA LYS A 670 28.89 -13.41 -37.51
C LYS A 670 28.57 -13.57 -36.02
N THR A 671 29.57 -13.40 -35.17
CA THR A 671 29.34 -13.28 -33.73
C THR A 671 28.43 -12.08 -33.44
N VAL A 672 27.37 -12.33 -32.68
CA VAL A 672 26.46 -11.29 -32.19
C VAL A 672 26.32 -11.38 -30.67
N TYR A 673 25.76 -10.35 -30.04
CA TYR A 673 25.75 -10.24 -28.58
C TYR A 673 24.41 -9.77 -28.04
N SER A 674 24.06 -10.28 -26.87
CA SER A 674 22.97 -9.76 -26.06
C SER A 674 23.47 -9.44 -24.66
N ARG A 675 22.74 -8.58 -23.96
CA ARG A 675 22.96 -8.26 -22.56
C ARG A 675 21.68 -8.58 -21.78
N PHE A 676 21.85 -9.04 -20.55
CA PHE A 676 20.75 -9.29 -19.63
C PHE A 676 21.06 -8.65 -18.28
N ASP A 677 20.00 -8.15 -17.63
CA ASP A 677 20.11 -7.53 -16.31
C ASP A 677 18.82 -7.71 -15.49
N ASN A 678 18.85 -7.34 -14.21
CA ASN A 678 17.70 -7.21 -13.31
C ASN A 678 16.81 -8.46 -13.24
N PHE A 679 17.42 -9.65 -13.19
CA PHE A 679 16.66 -10.87 -12.98
C PHE A 679 15.98 -10.84 -11.61
N SER A 680 14.70 -11.18 -11.60
CA SER A 680 13.96 -11.39 -10.37
C SER A 680 12.81 -12.37 -10.56
N VAL A 681 12.52 -13.17 -9.53
CA VAL A 681 11.40 -14.13 -9.55
C VAL A 681 10.50 -13.90 -8.36
N TYR A 682 9.21 -13.68 -8.59
CA TYR A 682 8.22 -13.36 -7.57
C TYR A 682 7.12 -14.41 -7.54
N LYS A 683 6.81 -14.95 -6.36
CA LYS A 683 5.71 -15.93 -6.21
C LYS A 683 4.39 -15.27 -6.59
N GLY A 684 3.59 -15.90 -7.45
CA GLY A 684 2.38 -15.30 -8.00
C GLY A 684 2.66 -14.35 -9.17
N LYS A 685 1.69 -13.50 -9.51
CA LYS A 685 1.80 -12.53 -10.60
C LYS A 685 2.39 -11.23 -10.09
N TYR A 686 3.51 -10.79 -10.68
CA TYR A 686 4.16 -9.51 -10.37
C TYR A 686 4.79 -8.92 -11.64
N ILE A 687 4.14 -7.93 -12.23
CA ILE A 687 4.60 -7.27 -13.45
C ILE A 687 5.14 -5.88 -13.06
N PRO A 688 6.46 -5.63 -13.18
CA PRO A 688 7.01 -4.30 -12.96
C PRO A 688 6.38 -3.28 -13.91
N SER A 689 6.19 -2.06 -13.42
CA SER A 689 5.80 -0.90 -14.23
C SER A 689 6.79 -0.73 -15.40
N ALA A 690 6.33 -0.22 -16.53
CA ALA A 690 7.22 0.15 -17.64
C ALA A 690 8.34 1.06 -17.11
N LYS A 691 9.60 0.68 -17.33
CA LYS A 691 10.77 1.44 -16.85
C LYS A 691 10.99 2.71 -17.65
#